data_AF-A0A2E1LV25-F1
#
_entry.id   AF-A0A2E1LV25-F1
#
_cell.length_a   1.000
_cell.length_b   1.000
_cell.length_c   1.000
_cell.angle_alpha   90.00
_cell.angle_beta   90.00
_cell.angle_gamma   90.00
#
_symmetry.space_group_name_H-M   'P 1'
#
loop_
_entity.id
_entity.type
_entity.pdbx_description
1 polymer ?
#
loop_
_entity_poly.entity_id
_entity_poly.type
_entity_poly.pdbx_seq_one_letter_code
_entity_poly.pdbx_strand_id
1 'polypeptide(L)'
;MGLKYEKWEGTGNDFVLVDGRQDGALPSDWDSTEIERICDRDHGVGADGVLVVKLGAPNVLHVDFRNPDGSRSFCGNGTRSALAWAHAQGALDAKGHEVQIQAVDGPHKGRIRPDGCPGISMNVAATPVACAPQLEGAHRASFVDTGSPHHVEWLDAAKDVEDLALPQAVRPIRHHERYAPEGCNVNVAAQGTTKGHLHIRTFERGVEAETLSCGTGVVAAALSDMREEEGPVMERTVHAPGGVLEVHVRKNANGALKDVWLWGAATKVMEGVWSWALMVSLACCGMAATSSAIASPFSESLSPEAQFSVLTASPGAELYAAFGHTAFRLKDLDTGVDLVFNYGTFVVNEGFYVRFVKGRMDYKLGVERYPRFQNVYLRQGRALQEQVLHLGEEDVRLLAAHLEQNALPEHATYAYDFFRDNCATKVIAVLEDVFGDRFVTNCSPTDSTYLEALRPFMGGLPWTGWGMELILGQEAAQSMPSCGHAFLPDVLASELDGMTLDGEPLCFPRELIYPAEGAWRAGLPEGHSGRHAPSRWAWAFALWMALLFATRQRGAPFWRHARRWSLMAWGALTTTMTLLFVAMQGVTDHRDTWWNADLFWTSLGCVVLWRALGRRLGPTLPAWLRHLAQVWSVLALFSTWILPAIHGSQPWSMAVVWPSAGMSVAAVLALWTSFGSKR
;
A
#
# COMPACT_ATOMS: atom_id res chain seq x y z
N MET A 1 21.23 -3.88 28.75
CA MET A 1 20.42 -5.09 29.02
C MET A 1 19.46 -5.28 27.85
N GLY A 2 19.30 -6.52 27.38
CA GLY A 2 18.38 -6.87 26.30
C GLY A 2 17.21 -7.69 26.82
N LEU A 3 16.06 -7.53 26.19
CA LEU A 3 14.86 -8.29 26.44
C LEU A 3 14.97 -9.69 25.82
N LYS A 4 14.89 -10.73 26.64
CA LYS A 4 14.80 -12.10 26.14
C LYS A 4 13.39 -12.39 25.67
N TYR A 5 13.26 -13.01 24.51
CA TYR A 5 11.97 -13.41 23.96
C TYR A 5 12.06 -14.79 23.30
N GLU A 6 10.90 -15.42 23.14
CA GLU A 6 10.70 -16.60 22.30
C GLU A 6 9.67 -16.26 21.23
N LYS A 7 9.88 -16.69 20.00
CA LYS A 7 8.87 -16.58 18.95
C LYS A 7 8.06 -17.87 18.92
N TRP A 8 6.74 -17.73 19.01
CA TRP A 8 5.80 -18.83 19.02
C TRP A 8 4.77 -18.63 17.93
N GLU A 9 4.29 -19.70 17.31
CA GLU A 9 3.11 -19.65 16.43
C GLU A 9 1.97 -20.52 16.97
N GLY A 10 0.75 -20.07 16.75
CA GLY A 10 -0.47 -20.81 17.05
C GLY A 10 -1.35 -20.87 15.82
N THR A 11 -1.28 -21.98 15.07
CA THR A 11 -2.05 -22.21 13.82
C THR A 11 -1.98 -21.03 12.86
N GLY A 12 -0.77 -20.54 12.56
CA GLY A 12 -0.53 -19.49 11.56
C GLY A 12 -0.47 -18.05 12.09
N ASN A 13 -0.86 -17.77 13.34
CA ASN A 13 -0.51 -16.49 13.97
C ASN A 13 0.81 -16.62 14.73
N ASP A 14 1.73 -15.67 14.55
CA ASP A 14 3.02 -15.63 15.23
C ASP A 14 3.10 -14.53 16.29
N PHE A 15 3.76 -14.83 17.40
CA PHE A 15 3.83 -13.99 18.59
C PHE A 15 5.26 -13.89 19.11
N VAL A 16 5.65 -12.69 19.55
CA VAL A 16 6.82 -12.51 20.40
C VAL A 16 6.41 -12.73 21.85
N LEU A 17 6.78 -13.86 22.42
CA LEU A 17 6.51 -14.21 23.81
C LEU A 17 7.65 -13.78 24.73
N VAL A 18 7.29 -13.07 25.79
CA VAL A 18 8.19 -12.52 26.78
C VAL A 18 7.87 -13.11 28.15
N ASP A 19 8.87 -13.75 28.77
CA ASP A 19 8.77 -14.20 30.16
C ASP A 19 8.73 -12.98 31.10
N GLY A 20 7.63 -12.85 31.83
CA GLY A 20 7.39 -11.77 32.78
C GLY A 20 8.21 -11.83 34.06
N ARG A 21 9.06 -12.85 34.25
CA ARG A 21 9.96 -12.99 35.41
C ARG A 21 11.36 -12.41 35.19
N GLN A 22 11.73 -12.09 33.94
CA GLN A 22 13.09 -11.67 33.63
C GLN A 22 13.43 -10.30 34.26
N ASP A 23 14.69 -10.13 34.66
CA ASP A 23 15.22 -8.86 35.19
C ASP A 23 15.31 -7.79 34.08
N GLY A 24 14.74 -6.60 34.31
CA GLY A 24 14.72 -5.49 33.35
C GLY A 24 13.38 -4.74 33.29
N ALA A 25 13.25 -3.75 32.41
CA ALA A 25 11.95 -3.11 32.13
C ALA A 25 11.03 -4.13 31.43
N LEU A 26 10.10 -4.72 32.19
CA LEU A 26 9.12 -5.67 31.70
C LEU A 26 8.01 -4.97 30.88
N PRO A 27 7.39 -5.65 29.90
CA PRO A 27 6.51 -5.00 28.92
C PRO A 27 5.13 -4.53 29.40
N SER A 28 4.81 -4.65 30.70
CA SER A 28 3.52 -4.13 31.20
C SER A 28 3.43 -2.60 31.16
N ASP A 29 4.58 -1.91 31.10
CA ASP A 29 4.71 -0.45 31.07
C ASP A 29 5.22 0.07 29.71
N TRP A 30 5.22 -0.78 28.66
CA TRP A 30 5.74 -0.38 27.35
C TRP A 30 4.86 0.62 26.62
N ASP A 31 5.55 1.56 25.97
CA ASP A 31 4.98 2.48 24.99
C ASP A 31 4.52 1.70 23.75
N SER A 32 3.45 2.18 23.11
CA SER A 32 2.91 1.55 21.89
C SER A 32 3.96 1.52 20.79
N THR A 33 4.83 2.53 20.74
CA THR A 33 5.97 2.61 19.82
C THR A 33 6.95 1.44 19.95
N GLU A 34 7.17 0.90 21.15
CA GLU A 34 8.09 -0.24 21.34
C GLU A 34 7.48 -1.55 20.85
N ILE A 35 6.17 -1.72 21.05
CA ILE A 35 5.41 -2.87 20.57
C ILE A 35 5.37 -2.85 19.04
N GLU A 36 5.05 -1.69 18.45
CA GLU A 36 5.06 -1.50 16.99
C GLU A 36 6.41 -1.89 16.38
N ARG A 37 7.52 -1.44 16.97
CA ARG A 37 8.87 -1.78 16.49
C ARG A 37 9.19 -3.26 16.58
N ILE A 38 8.72 -3.95 17.61
CA ILE A 38 8.98 -5.40 17.76
C ILE A 38 8.14 -6.20 16.76
N CYS A 39 6.89 -5.79 16.57
CA CYS A 39 5.95 -6.43 15.65
C CYS A 39 6.24 -6.10 14.18
N ASP A 40 6.94 -4.99 13.88
CA ASP A 40 7.41 -4.65 12.54
C ASP A 40 8.19 -5.83 11.94
N ARG A 41 7.70 -6.32 10.80
CA ARG A 41 8.25 -7.51 10.14
C ARG A 41 9.53 -7.23 9.33
N ASP A 42 9.85 -5.97 9.11
CA ASP A 42 10.98 -5.51 8.30
C ASP A 42 12.15 -5.03 9.18
N HIS A 43 11.84 -4.31 10.27
CA HIS A 43 12.83 -3.68 11.16
C HIS A 43 12.82 -4.25 12.58
N GLY A 44 11.85 -5.11 12.89
CA GLY A 44 11.65 -5.73 14.19
C GLY A 44 11.93 -7.23 14.21
N VAL A 45 11.33 -7.91 15.18
CA VAL A 45 11.29 -9.38 15.21
C VAL A 45 10.24 -9.91 14.22
N GLY A 46 9.20 -9.11 13.97
CA GLY A 46 8.05 -9.46 13.15
C GLY A 46 7.10 -10.40 13.87
N ALA A 47 5.87 -9.96 14.16
CA ALA A 47 4.84 -10.81 14.75
C ALA A 47 3.44 -10.18 14.61
N ASP A 48 2.40 -10.99 14.73
CA ASP A 48 1.02 -10.53 14.87
C ASP A 48 0.73 -9.94 16.26
N GLY A 49 1.67 -10.05 17.20
CA GLY A 49 1.62 -9.34 18.48
C GLY A 49 2.66 -9.80 19.50
N VAL A 50 2.65 -9.16 20.66
CA VAL A 50 3.53 -9.48 21.81
C VAL A 50 2.70 -10.13 22.91
N LEU A 51 3.19 -11.24 23.46
CA LEU A 51 2.63 -11.93 24.62
C LEU A 51 3.54 -11.75 25.82
N VAL A 52 3.03 -11.12 26.88
CA VAL A 52 3.73 -11.07 28.16
C VAL A 52 3.10 -12.09 29.09
N VAL A 53 3.89 -13.07 29.53
CA VAL A 53 3.40 -14.16 30.35
C VAL A 53 3.96 -14.05 31.76
N LYS A 54 3.09 -13.83 32.75
CA LYS A 54 3.46 -13.78 34.18
C LYS A 54 2.88 -14.99 34.90
N LEU A 55 3.66 -15.58 35.80
CA LEU A 55 3.18 -16.63 36.69
C LEU A 55 2.56 -16.00 37.94
N GLY A 56 1.35 -16.43 38.28
CA GLY A 56 0.66 -16.02 39.50
C GLY A 56 0.86 -17.04 40.63
N ALA A 57 -0.20 -17.26 41.41
CA ALA A 57 -0.29 -18.39 42.34
C ALA A 57 -0.15 -19.74 41.60
N PRO A 58 0.06 -20.88 42.31
CA PRO A 58 0.12 -22.19 41.67
C PRO A 58 -1.05 -22.43 40.71
N ASN A 59 -0.76 -22.85 39.48
CA ASN A 59 -1.72 -23.04 38.39
C ASN A 59 -2.51 -21.79 37.97
N VAL A 60 -1.96 -20.59 38.19
CA VAL A 60 -2.50 -19.33 37.66
C VAL A 60 -1.49 -18.70 36.69
N LEU A 61 -1.92 -18.47 35.45
CA LEU A 61 -1.16 -17.83 34.39
C LEU A 61 -1.79 -16.47 34.08
N HIS A 62 -1.00 -15.41 33.98
CA HIS A 62 -1.45 -14.10 33.50
C HIS A 62 -0.90 -13.88 32.11
N VAL A 63 -1.77 -13.59 31.14
CA VAL A 63 -1.42 -13.38 29.74
C VAL A 63 -1.86 -11.98 29.33
N ASP A 64 -0.90 -11.10 29.05
CA ASP A 64 -1.14 -9.78 28.46
C ASP A 64 -0.75 -9.84 26.98
N PHE A 65 -1.76 -9.82 26.11
CA PHE A 65 -1.57 -9.78 24.65
C PHE A 65 -1.67 -8.35 24.14
N ARG A 66 -0.68 -7.95 23.35
CA ARG A 66 -0.63 -6.66 22.66
C ARG A 66 -0.65 -6.85 21.15
N ASN A 67 -1.58 -6.15 20.50
CA ASN A 67 -1.61 -6.02 19.06
C ASN A 67 -0.38 -5.23 18.56
N PRO A 68 -0.08 -5.26 17.24
CA PRO A 68 1.04 -4.51 16.68
C PRO A 68 0.99 -3.01 16.98
N ASP A 69 -0.20 -2.41 17.10
CA ASP A 69 -0.42 -1.01 17.46
C ASP A 69 -0.31 -0.71 18.97
N GLY A 70 0.08 -1.71 19.78
CA GLY A 70 0.21 -1.60 21.24
C GLY A 70 -1.09 -1.77 22.04
N SER A 71 -2.25 -1.82 21.38
CA SER A 71 -3.55 -2.01 22.04
C SER A 71 -3.66 -3.40 22.71
N ARG A 72 -4.42 -3.49 23.81
CA ARG A 72 -4.68 -4.75 24.52
C ARG A 72 -5.95 -5.40 24.00
N SER A 73 -5.89 -6.69 23.71
CA SER A 73 -7.06 -7.50 23.34
C SER A 73 -6.91 -8.94 23.80
N PHE A 74 -7.97 -9.73 23.70
CA PHE A 74 -7.90 -11.18 23.93
C PHE A 74 -7.58 -11.90 22.62
N CYS A 75 -6.56 -12.75 22.64
CA CYS A 75 -6.19 -13.58 21.49
C CYS A 75 -6.17 -15.06 21.89
N GLY A 76 -7.08 -15.85 21.32
CA GLY A 76 -7.16 -17.28 21.62
C GLY A 76 -5.93 -18.07 21.15
N ASN A 77 -5.38 -17.73 19.98
CA ASN A 77 -4.17 -18.37 19.46
C ASN A 77 -2.95 -18.05 20.33
N GLY A 78 -2.77 -16.78 20.69
CA GLY A 78 -1.69 -16.34 21.57
C GLY A 78 -1.78 -16.93 22.99
N THR A 79 -3.00 -17.04 23.54
CA THR A 79 -3.21 -17.61 24.87
C THR A 79 -2.88 -19.11 24.90
N ARG A 80 -3.17 -19.87 23.82
CA ARG A 80 -2.70 -21.27 23.70
C ARG A 80 -1.18 -21.35 23.64
N SER A 81 -0.53 -20.46 22.90
CA SER A 81 0.94 -20.38 22.85
C SER A 81 1.55 -20.06 24.21
N ALA A 82 0.96 -19.14 24.98
CA ALA A 82 1.39 -18.83 26.34
C ALA A 82 1.27 -20.04 27.29
N LEU A 83 0.17 -20.80 27.18
CA LEU A 83 -0.03 -22.02 27.97
C LEU A 83 0.99 -23.12 27.61
N ALA A 84 1.20 -23.35 26.31
CA ALA A 84 2.19 -24.32 25.83
C ALA A 84 3.61 -23.97 26.28
N TRP A 85 3.97 -22.69 26.17
CA TRP A 85 5.24 -22.17 26.69
C TRP A 85 5.39 -22.42 28.19
N ALA A 86 4.40 -22.02 29.00
CA ALA A 86 4.50 -22.15 30.45
C ALA A 86 4.62 -23.62 30.90
N HIS A 87 3.97 -24.54 30.19
CA HIS A 87 4.15 -25.97 30.42
C HIS A 87 5.54 -26.46 30.01
N ALA A 88 6.04 -26.05 28.84
CA ALA A 88 7.38 -26.42 28.36
C ALA A 88 8.49 -25.94 29.31
N GLN A 89 8.28 -24.80 29.99
CA GLN A 89 9.19 -24.26 31.01
C GLN A 89 9.12 -25.00 32.37
N GLY A 90 8.23 -26.00 32.51
CA GLY A 90 7.97 -26.67 33.79
C GLY A 90 7.36 -25.74 34.84
N ALA A 91 6.84 -24.58 34.43
CA ALA A 91 6.29 -23.56 35.33
C ALA A 91 4.89 -23.91 35.84
N LEU A 92 4.20 -24.84 35.18
CA LEU A 92 2.88 -25.34 35.55
C LEU A 92 2.69 -26.80 35.11
N ASP A 93 1.96 -27.56 35.92
CA ASP A 93 1.51 -28.91 35.56
C ASP A 93 0.13 -28.83 34.91
N ALA A 94 0.10 -28.55 33.61
CA ALA A 94 -1.14 -28.51 32.83
C ALA A 94 -1.55 -29.86 32.23
N LYS A 95 -0.76 -30.92 32.43
CA LYS A 95 -1.12 -32.25 31.92
C LYS A 95 -2.18 -32.85 32.82
N GLY A 96 -3.41 -32.90 32.31
CA GLY A 96 -4.56 -33.46 33.03
C GLY A 96 -5.12 -32.58 34.16
N HIS A 97 -4.53 -31.41 34.43
CA HIS A 97 -5.01 -30.45 35.42
C HIS A 97 -5.44 -29.13 34.77
N GLU A 98 -6.43 -28.48 35.36
CA GLU A 98 -6.95 -27.20 34.89
C GLU A 98 -6.11 -26.04 35.45
N VAL A 99 -5.60 -25.21 34.55
CA VAL A 99 -4.87 -23.98 34.86
C VAL A 99 -5.83 -22.80 34.72
N GLN A 100 -5.82 -21.86 35.66
CA GLN A 100 -6.55 -20.60 35.52
C GLN A 100 -5.69 -19.62 34.71
N ILE A 101 -6.26 -19.01 33.68
CA ILE A 101 -5.59 -18.03 32.83
C ILE A 101 -6.32 -16.69 32.99
N GLN A 102 -5.62 -15.66 33.42
CA GLN A 102 -6.14 -14.30 33.50
C GLN A 102 -5.73 -13.53 32.26
N ALA A 103 -6.70 -13.11 31.46
CA ALA A 103 -6.51 -12.29 30.26
C ALA A 103 -7.27 -10.96 30.39
N VAL A 104 -7.18 -10.09 29.38
CA VAL A 104 -7.76 -8.73 29.43
C VAL A 104 -9.29 -8.73 29.53
N ASP A 105 -9.95 -9.74 29.00
CA ASP A 105 -11.41 -9.94 29.00
C ASP A 105 -11.92 -10.81 30.17
N GLY A 106 -11.01 -11.25 31.05
CA GLY A 106 -11.34 -11.94 32.30
C GLY A 106 -10.68 -13.31 32.46
N PRO A 107 -11.25 -14.18 33.31
CA PRO A 107 -10.69 -15.49 33.60
C PRO A 107 -11.06 -16.53 32.53
N HIS A 108 -10.09 -17.34 32.17
CA HIS A 108 -10.17 -18.51 31.29
C HIS A 108 -9.54 -19.72 31.97
N LYS A 109 -9.72 -20.89 31.37
CA LYS A 109 -9.17 -22.16 31.81
C LYS A 109 -8.26 -22.72 30.74
N GLY A 110 -7.14 -23.31 31.12
CA GLY A 110 -6.16 -23.95 30.23
C GLY A 110 -5.97 -25.41 30.58
N ARG A 111 -5.75 -26.25 29.57
CA ARG A 111 -5.39 -27.67 29.70
C ARG A 111 -4.42 -28.08 28.60
N ILE A 112 -3.56 -29.04 28.88
CA ILE A 112 -2.71 -29.67 27.87
C ILE A 112 -3.06 -31.15 27.79
N ARG A 113 -3.35 -31.61 26.57
CA ARG A 113 -3.62 -33.01 26.28
C ARG A 113 -2.35 -33.86 26.39
N PRO A 114 -2.47 -35.20 26.53
CA PRO A 114 -1.31 -36.09 26.61
C PRO A 114 -0.34 -35.97 25.43
N ASP A 115 -0.85 -35.66 24.24
CA ASP A 115 -0.11 -35.42 23.00
C ASP A 115 0.61 -34.05 22.97
N GLY A 116 0.43 -33.21 23.98
CA GLY A 116 1.01 -31.87 24.08
C GLY A 116 0.15 -30.75 23.48
N CYS A 117 -1.03 -31.06 22.91
CA CYS A 117 -1.90 -30.04 22.33
C CYS A 117 -2.53 -29.15 23.42
N PRO A 118 -2.30 -27.82 23.39
CA PRO A 118 -2.91 -26.88 24.34
C PRO A 118 -4.37 -26.61 23.98
N GLY A 119 -5.19 -26.40 25.01
CA GLY A 119 -6.57 -25.96 24.88
C GLY A 119 -6.91 -24.92 25.92
N ILE A 120 -7.76 -23.98 25.52
CA ILE A 120 -8.25 -22.90 26.38
C ILE A 120 -9.78 -22.83 26.35
N SER A 121 -10.39 -22.41 27.44
CA SER A 121 -11.81 -22.09 27.47
C SER A 121 -12.07 -20.70 26.87
N MET A 122 -13.18 -20.56 26.15
CA MET A 122 -13.62 -19.33 25.51
C MET A 122 -14.84 -18.79 26.25
N ASN A 123 -14.83 -17.49 26.54
CA ASN A 123 -15.93 -16.81 27.22
C ASN A 123 -17.02 -16.43 26.22
N VAL A 124 -17.83 -17.42 25.80
CA VAL A 124 -18.92 -17.21 24.86
C VAL A 124 -20.26 -17.21 25.58
N ALA A 125 -20.90 -16.05 25.68
CA ALA A 125 -22.22 -15.90 26.29
C ALA A 125 -23.37 -16.00 25.28
N ALA A 126 -23.12 -15.66 24.02
CA ALA A 126 -24.14 -15.57 22.98
C ALA A 126 -24.27 -16.89 22.20
N THR A 127 -25.51 -17.24 21.86
CA THR A 127 -25.79 -18.26 20.84
C THR A 127 -25.85 -17.61 19.45
N PRO A 128 -25.43 -18.31 18.38
CA PRO A 128 -25.49 -17.76 17.04
C PRO A 128 -26.91 -17.41 16.59
N VAL A 129 -27.07 -16.19 16.08
CA VAL A 129 -28.33 -15.67 15.57
C VAL A 129 -28.34 -15.78 14.05
N ALA A 130 -29.37 -16.41 13.48
CA ALA A 130 -29.52 -16.52 12.04
C ALA A 130 -29.67 -15.13 11.39
N CYS A 131 -29.00 -14.91 10.27
CA CYS A 131 -29.20 -13.72 9.43
C CYS A 131 -29.29 -14.10 7.95
N ALA A 132 -29.76 -13.16 7.14
CA ALA A 132 -29.78 -13.34 5.69
C ALA A 132 -28.34 -13.37 5.14
N PRO A 133 -27.99 -14.38 4.31
CA PRO A 133 -26.74 -14.38 3.57
C PRO A 133 -26.58 -13.10 2.74
N GLN A 134 -25.37 -12.58 2.69
CA GLN A 134 -24.97 -11.41 1.90
C GLN A 134 -23.98 -11.79 0.80
N LEU A 135 -23.37 -12.97 0.89
CA LEU A 135 -22.46 -13.52 -0.11
C LEU A 135 -23.21 -14.32 -1.18
N GLU A 136 -22.87 -14.09 -2.45
CA GLU A 136 -23.41 -14.88 -3.56
C GLU A 136 -22.98 -16.35 -3.44
N GLY A 137 -23.93 -17.27 -3.60
CA GLY A 137 -23.70 -18.71 -3.39
C GLY A 137 -23.80 -19.18 -1.94
N ALA A 138 -23.92 -18.28 -0.96
CA ALA A 138 -24.13 -18.67 0.44
C ALA A 138 -25.59 -19.08 0.71
N HIS A 139 -25.78 -20.26 1.30
CA HIS A 139 -27.11 -20.80 1.62
C HIS A 139 -27.56 -20.50 3.05
N ARG A 140 -26.64 -20.10 3.93
CA ARG A 140 -26.90 -19.78 5.34
C ARG A 140 -25.93 -18.73 5.85
N ALA A 141 -26.41 -17.86 6.74
CA ALA A 141 -25.55 -16.98 7.50
C ALA A 141 -25.97 -16.89 8.97
N SER A 142 -25.01 -16.51 9.82
CA SER A 142 -25.28 -16.22 11.23
C SER A 142 -24.31 -15.19 11.80
N PHE A 143 -24.73 -14.56 12.88
CA PHE A 143 -23.90 -13.69 13.69
C PHE A 143 -23.73 -14.24 15.10
N VAL A 144 -22.52 -14.18 15.64
CA VAL A 144 -22.23 -14.52 17.04
C VAL A 144 -21.08 -13.67 17.56
N ASP A 145 -21.15 -13.30 18.84
CA ASP A 145 -20.04 -12.67 19.55
C ASP A 145 -19.35 -13.73 20.41
N THR A 146 -18.09 -14.01 20.10
CA THR A 146 -17.24 -14.98 20.81
C THR A 146 -16.12 -14.29 21.59
N GLY A 147 -16.34 -13.05 22.02
CA GLY A 147 -15.33 -12.11 22.52
C GLY A 147 -14.94 -11.06 21.47
N SER A 148 -15.35 -11.26 20.21
CA SER A 148 -15.40 -10.25 19.16
C SER A 148 -16.55 -10.56 18.20
N PRO A 149 -17.09 -9.56 17.48
CA PRO A 149 -18.25 -9.76 16.60
C PRO A 149 -17.88 -10.52 15.33
N HIS A 150 -18.55 -11.65 15.06
CA HIS A 150 -18.33 -12.47 13.87
C HIS A 150 -19.60 -12.68 13.05
N HIS A 151 -19.52 -12.37 11.76
CA HIS A 151 -20.46 -12.82 10.74
C HIS A 151 -19.90 -14.11 10.11
N VAL A 152 -20.74 -15.13 9.92
CA VAL A 152 -20.37 -16.40 9.31
C VAL A 152 -21.28 -16.67 8.11
N GLU A 153 -20.71 -16.72 6.92
CA GLU A 153 -21.36 -17.11 5.66
C GLU A 153 -21.06 -18.59 5.35
N TRP A 154 -22.06 -19.34 4.90
CA TRP A 154 -21.94 -20.77 4.59
C TRP A 154 -22.10 -21.04 3.10
N LEU A 155 -21.04 -21.58 2.49
CA LEU A 155 -21.03 -22.10 1.12
C LEU A 155 -21.25 -23.62 1.11
N ASP A 156 -21.59 -24.16 -0.05
CA ASP A 156 -21.94 -25.58 -0.21
C ASP A 156 -20.71 -26.51 -0.10
N ALA A 157 -19.58 -26.14 -0.69
CA ALA A 157 -18.38 -26.96 -0.69
C ALA A 157 -17.13 -26.25 -0.14
N ALA A 158 -16.24 -27.03 0.49
CA ALA A 158 -14.93 -26.54 0.94
C ALA A 158 -14.11 -25.89 -0.19
N LYS A 159 -14.20 -26.45 -1.41
CA LYS A 159 -13.55 -25.89 -2.59
C LYS A 159 -14.04 -24.48 -2.92
N ASP A 160 -15.33 -24.18 -2.72
CA ASP A 160 -15.88 -22.84 -2.98
C ASP A 160 -15.32 -21.82 -1.98
N VAL A 161 -15.03 -22.25 -0.75
CA VAL A 161 -14.34 -21.41 0.25
C VAL A 161 -12.90 -21.17 -0.18
N GLU A 162 -12.18 -22.20 -0.63
CA GLU A 162 -10.79 -22.12 -1.08
C GLU A 162 -10.62 -21.22 -2.32
N ASP A 163 -11.51 -21.35 -3.30
CA ASP A 163 -11.46 -20.61 -4.57
C ASP A 163 -11.97 -19.16 -4.45
N LEU A 164 -12.57 -18.78 -3.31
CA LEU A 164 -13.17 -17.45 -3.13
C LEU A 164 -12.10 -16.34 -3.11
N ALA A 165 -12.32 -15.27 -3.87
CA ALA A 165 -11.61 -14.00 -3.70
C ALA A 165 -12.12 -13.28 -2.43
N LEU A 166 -11.74 -13.82 -1.26
CA LEU A 166 -12.32 -13.50 0.04
C LEU A 166 -12.36 -11.98 0.33
N PRO A 167 -11.25 -11.20 0.20
CA PRO A 167 -11.27 -9.78 0.52
C PRO A 167 -12.32 -8.98 -0.25
N GLN A 168 -12.45 -9.21 -1.56
CA GLN A 168 -13.41 -8.51 -2.41
C GLN A 168 -14.84 -8.89 -2.05
N ALA A 169 -15.08 -10.19 -1.84
CA ALA A 169 -16.38 -10.74 -1.57
C ALA A 169 -16.97 -10.29 -0.23
N VAL A 170 -16.14 -10.16 0.82
CA VAL A 170 -16.62 -9.94 2.19
C VAL A 170 -16.48 -8.50 2.70
N ARG A 171 -15.75 -7.61 1.99
CA ARG A 171 -15.64 -6.18 2.35
C ARG A 171 -17.00 -5.49 2.55
N PRO A 172 -18.01 -5.70 1.68
CA PRO A 172 -19.34 -5.13 1.91
C PRO A 172 -20.00 -5.62 3.22
N ILE A 173 -19.73 -6.88 3.61
CA ILE A 173 -20.26 -7.49 4.83
C ILE A 173 -19.53 -6.94 6.06
N ARG A 174 -18.19 -6.84 5.99
CA ARG A 174 -17.29 -6.26 7.01
C ARG A 174 -17.71 -4.85 7.43
N HIS A 175 -18.22 -4.05 6.48
CA HIS A 175 -18.68 -2.67 6.69
C HIS A 175 -20.20 -2.51 6.62
N HIS A 176 -20.95 -3.60 6.70
CA HIS A 176 -22.41 -3.54 6.62
C HIS A 176 -23.00 -2.69 7.75
N GLU A 177 -24.00 -1.85 7.44
CA GLU A 177 -24.57 -0.85 8.38
C GLU A 177 -25.04 -1.47 9.71
N ARG A 178 -25.54 -2.71 9.67
CA ARG A 178 -25.90 -3.52 10.86
C ARG A 178 -24.80 -3.58 11.93
N TYR A 179 -23.53 -3.52 11.52
CA TYR A 179 -22.39 -3.67 12.40
C TYR A 179 -21.69 -2.34 12.70
N ALA A 180 -22.19 -1.22 12.18
CA ALA A 180 -21.60 0.09 12.42
C ALA A 180 -21.63 0.48 13.92
N PRO A 181 -20.66 1.28 14.40
CA PRO A 181 -19.56 1.89 13.63
C PRO A 181 -18.34 0.99 13.46
N GLU A 182 -18.17 -0.03 14.28
CA GLU A 182 -16.92 -0.81 14.33
C GLU A 182 -16.82 -1.90 13.25
N GLY A 183 -17.97 -2.40 12.80
CA GLY A 183 -18.14 -3.53 11.91
C GLY A 183 -17.85 -4.88 12.58
N CYS A 184 -17.63 -5.94 11.80
CA CYS A 184 -17.40 -7.29 12.32
C CYS A 184 -16.30 -8.05 11.57
N ASN A 185 -15.74 -9.08 12.19
CA ASN A 185 -14.99 -10.11 11.48
C ASN A 185 -15.94 -10.87 10.54
N VAL A 186 -15.49 -11.24 9.35
CA VAL A 186 -16.30 -12.04 8.41
C VAL A 186 -15.59 -13.37 8.15
N ASN A 187 -16.29 -14.46 8.44
CA ASN A 187 -15.83 -15.81 8.20
C ASN A 187 -16.66 -16.41 7.07
N VAL A 188 -16.01 -17.05 6.11
CA VAL A 188 -16.69 -17.86 5.08
C VAL A 188 -16.32 -19.30 5.35
N ALA A 189 -17.33 -20.16 5.50
CA ALA A 189 -17.16 -21.54 5.90
C ALA A 189 -17.96 -22.51 5.02
N ALA A 190 -17.53 -23.77 5.00
CA ALA A 190 -18.27 -24.87 4.40
C ALA A 190 -18.06 -26.14 5.22
N GLN A 191 -19.01 -27.07 5.12
CA GLN A 191 -18.84 -28.40 5.68
C GLN A 191 -17.85 -29.20 4.82
N GLY A 192 -16.95 -29.93 5.47
CA GLY A 192 -16.08 -30.89 4.82
C GLY A 192 -16.80 -32.18 4.46
N THR A 193 -16.09 -33.10 3.81
CA THR A 193 -16.62 -34.42 3.42
C THR A 193 -16.89 -35.34 4.62
N THR A 194 -16.25 -35.06 5.77
CA THR A 194 -16.44 -35.80 7.02
C THR A 194 -17.31 -34.99 7.97
N LYS A 195 -18.36 -35.60 8.53
CA LYS A 195 -19.26 -34.93 9.47
C LYS A 195 -18.45 -34.35 10.64
N GLY A 196 -18.70 -33.07 10.93
CA GLY A 196 -18.02 -32.36 12.01
C GLY A 196 -16.69 -31.71 11.60
N HIS A 197 -16.22 -31.92 10.38
CA HIS A 197 -15.10 -31.18 9.81
C HIS A 197 -15.62 -29.98 9.03
N LEU A 198 -15.02 -28.81 9.25
CA LEU A 198 -15.37 -27.55 8.62
C LEU A 198 -14.14 -26.96 7.93
N HIS A 199 -14.32 -26.24 6.84
CA HIS A 199 -13.29 -25.39 6.23
C HIS A 199 -13.67 -23.94 6.44
N ILE A 200 -12.70 -23.08 6.76
CA ILE A 200 -12.95 -21.67 7.08
C ILE A 200 -11.86 -20.78 6.50
N ARG A 201 -12.25 -19.59 6.04
CA ARG A 201 -11.34 -18.46 5.81
C ARG A 201 -11.92 -17.22 6.45
N THR A 202 -11.04 -16.36 6.98
CA THR A 202 -11.47 -15.24 7.83
C THR A 202 -10.86 -13.94 7.35
N PHE A 203 -11.72 -12.93 7.16
CA PHE A 203 -11.33 -11.54 6.99
C PHE A 203 -11.52 -10.81 8.31
N GLU A 204 -10.42 -10.34 8.89
CA GLU A 204 -10.41 -9.80 10.25
C GLU A 204 -10.57 -8.28 10.27
N ARG A 205 -11.45 -7.85 11.17
CA ARG A 205 -11.63 -6.45 11.56
C ARG A 205 -10.38 -5.95 12.28
N GLY A 206 -9.86 -4.80 11.86
CA GLY A 206 -8.66 -4.18 12.43
C GLY A 206 -7.38 -4.59 11.69
N VAL A 207 -7.31 -5.82 11.15
CA VAL A 207 -6.27 -6.22 10.19
C VAL A 207 -6.65 -5.74 8.77
N GLU A 208 -7.95 -5.68 8.47
CA GLU A 208 -8.51 -5.32 7.16
C GLU A 208 -7.97 -6.16 6.00
N ALA A 209 -7.65 -7.41 6.32
CA ALA A 209 -7.15 -8.43 5.41
C ALA A 209 -7.59 -9.82 5.84
N GLU A 210 -7.38 -10.79 4.95
CA GLU A 210 -7.47 -12.21 5.30
C GLU A 210 -6.30 -12.61 6.21
N THR A 211 -6.59 -13.31 7.30
CA THR A 211 -5.60 -13.89 8.20
C THR A 211 -5.52 -15.41 8.01
N LEU A 212 -4.37 -16.00 8.33
CA LEU A 212 -4.17 -17.44 8.22
C LEU A 212 -5.08 -18.23 9.19
N SER A 213 -5.41 -17.65 10.34
CA SER A 213 -6.33 -18.23 11.30
C SER A 213 -6.84 -17.18 12.27
N CYS A 214 -8.08 -17.37 12.73
CA CYS A 214 -8.73 -16.56 13.75
C CYS A 214 -9.37 -17.47 14.79
N GLY A 215 -8.83 -17.55 16.01
CA GLY A 215 -9.34 -18.46 17.03
C GLY A 215 -10.80 -18.21 17.42
N THR A 216 -11.20 -16.94 17.58
CA THR A 216 -12.59 -16.57 17.86
C THR A 216 -13.50 -16.82 16.65
N GLY A 217 -12.99 -16.61 15.43
CA GLY A 217 -13.71 -16.92 14.19
C GLY A 217 -13.99 -18.41 13.98
N VAL A 218 -13.01 -19.26 14.32
CA VAL A 218 -13.18 -20.72 14.33
C VAL A 218 -14.26 -21.16 15.31
N VAL A 219 -14.28 -20.59 16.52
CA VAL A 219 -15.35 -20.86 17.49
C VAL A 219 -16.69 -20.37 16.97
N ALA A 220 -16.75 -19.20 16.33
CA ALA A 220 -17.96 -18.67 15.73
C ALA A 220 -18.53 -19.59 14.64
N ALA A 221 -17.70 -20.09 13.73
CA ALA A 221 -18.11 -21.04 12.69
C ALA A 221 -18.57 -22.38 13.27
N ALA A 222 -17.84 -22.93 14.25
CA ALA A 222 -18.23 -24.18 14.91
C ALA A 222 -19.59 -24.04 15.61
N LEU A 223 -19.81 -22.95 16.36
CA LEU A 223 -21.09 -22.69 17.02
C LEU A 223 -22.22 -22.47 16.01
N SER A 224 -21.94 -21.75 14.92
CA SER A 224 -22.89 -21.53 13.83
C SER A 224 -23.37 -22.86 13.22
N ASP A 225 -22.46 -23.82 13.02
CA ASP A 225 -22.81 -25.15 12.53
C ASP A 225 -23.61 -25.97 13.54
N MET A 226 -23.22 -25.92 14.81
CA MET A 226 -23.86 -26.63 15.93
C MET A 226 -25.19 -25.99 16.39
N ARG A 227 -25.64 -24.89 15.77
CA ARG A 227 -26.78 -24.10 16.26
C ARG A 227 -28.04 -24.93 16.48
N GLU A 228 -28.32 -25.83 15.56
CA GLU A 228 -29.52 -26.67 15.53
C GLU A 228 -29.25 -28.11 16.02
N GLU A 229 -28.01 -28.42 16.41
CA GLU A 229 -27.65 -29.76 16.89
C GLU A 229 -28.08 -29.95 18.36
N GLU A 230 -28.77 -31.06 18.62
CA GLU A 230 -29.17 -31.50 19.96
C GLU A 230 -28.08 -32.39 20.58
N GLY A 231 -27.82 -32.19 21.87
CA GLY A 231 -26.87 -33.01 22.61
C GLY A 231 -26.14 -32.24 23.70
N PRO A 232 -25.68 -32.93 24.76
CA PRO A 232 -24.99 -32.28 25.88
C PRO A 232 -23.53 -31.94 25.56
N VAL A 233 -22.93 -32.58 24.55
CA VAL A 233 -21.53 -32.42 24.13
C VAL A 233 -21.46 -32.46 22.61
N MET A 234 -20.78 -31.49 22.00
CA MET A 234 -20.59 -31.40 20.55
C MET A 234 -19.16 -30.97 20.24
N GLU A 235 -18.65 -31.42 19.10
CA GLU A 235 -17.26 -31.21 18.70
C GLU A 235 -17.19 -30.86 17.21
N ARG A 236 -16.28 -29.95 16.83
CA ARG A 236 -15.95 -29.65 15.44
C ARG A 236 -14.45 -29.55 15.25
N THR A 237 -13.97 -30.10 14.15
CA THR A 237 -12.62 -29.91 13.64
C THR A 237 -12.69 -28.87 12.52
N VAL A 238 -11.92 -27.80 12.63
CA VAL A 238 -12.00 -26.66 11.70
C VAL A 238 -10.64 -26.47 11.05
N HIS A 239 -10.63 -26.56 9.72
CA HIS A 239 -9.45 -26.39 8.87
C HIS A 239 -9.37 -24.94 8.40
N ALA A 240 -8.44 -24.18 8.99
CA ALA A 240 -8.08 -22.84 8.54
C ALA A 240 -6.77 -22.90 7.73
N PRO A 241 -6.43 -21.89 6.91
CA PRO A 241 -5.18 -21.86 6.15
C PRO A 241 -3.92 -22.06 7.00
N GLY A 242 -3.92 -21.54 8.23
CA GLY A 242 -2.81 -21.64 9.18
C GLY A 242 -2.76 -22.93 9.99
N GLY A 243 -3.74 -23.82 9.85
CA GLY A 243 -3.76 -25.13 10.50
C GLY A 243 -5.13 -25.53 11.06
N VAL A 244 -5.14 -26.67 11.75
CA VAL A 244 -6.36 -27.31 12.23
C VAL A 244 -6.60 -26.98 13.70
N LEU A 245 -7.85 -26.61 14.00
CA LEU A 245 -8.34 -26.29 15.33
C LEU A 245 -9.52 -27.20 15.70
N GLU A 246 -9.71 -27.50 16.97
CA GLU A 246 -10.87 -28.24 17.46
C GLU A 246 -11.67 -27.40 18.46
N VAL A 247 -12.99 -27.38 18.29
CA VAL A 247 -13.92 -26.69 19.16
C VAL A 247 -14.80 -27.71 19.87
N HIS A 248 -14.72 -27.76 21.20
CA HIS A 248 -15.55 -28.64 22.03
C HIS A 248 -16.51 -27.79 22.83
N VAL A 249 -17.79 -28.14 22.79
CA VAL A 249 -18.87 -27.37 23.40
C VAL A 249 -19.70 -28.29 24.27
N ARG A 250 -20.04 -27.83 25.47
CA ARG A 250 -21.11 -28.45 26.26
C ARG A 250 -22.33 -27.54 26.30
N LYS A 251 -23.51 -28.13 26.44
CA LYS A 251 -24.75 -27.39 26.73
C LYS A 251 -25.21 -27.74 28.13
N ASN A 252 -25.73 -26.77 28.87
CA ASN A 252 -26.40 -27.03 30.14
C ASN A 252 -27.81 -27.60 29.90
N ALA A 253 -28.51 -27.99 30.99
CA ALA A 253 -29.84 -28.57 30.91
C ALA A 253 -30.89 -27.65 30.22
N ASN A 254 -30.64 -26.35 30.17
CA ASN A 254 -31.50 -25.36 29.53
C ASN A 254 -31.08 -25.06 28.08
N GLY A 255 -30.14 -25.84 27.52
CA GLY A 255 -29.64 -25.68 26.16
C GLY A 255 -28.63 -24.54 25.97
N ALA A 256 -28.30 -23.79 27.02
CA ALA A 256 -27.32 -22.70 26.92
C ALA A 256 -25.89 -23.24 26.85
N LEU A 257 -25.05 -22.57 26.06
CA LEU A 257 -23.64 -22.91 25.89
C LEU A 257 -22.91 -22.84 27.23
N LYS A 258 -22.11 -23.87 27.51
CA LYS A 258 -21.29 -23.99 28.71
C LYS A 258 -19.98 -24.69 28.33
N ASP A 259 -18.86 -24.24 28.87
CA ASP A 259 -17.55 -24.86 28.64
C ASP A 259 -17.23 -24.98 27.13
N VAL A 260 -17.11 -23.84 26.44
CA VAL A 260 -16.60 -23.78 25.06
C VAL A 260 -15.07 -23.83 25.11
N TRP A 261 -14.45 -24.82 24.46
CA TRP A 261 -13.01 -25.00 24.42
C TRP A 261 -12.48 -24.91 23.01
N LEU A 262 -11.36 -24.22 22.85
CA LEU A 262 -10.58 -24.13 21.62
C LEU A 262 -9.25 -24.84 21.80
N TRP A 263 -8.99 -25.86 20.99
CA TRP A 263 -7.77 -26.66 20.97
C TRP A 263 -7.04 -26.48 19.65
N GLY A 264 -5.72 -26.53 19.69
CA GLY A 264 -4.90 -26.56 18.48
C GLY A 264 -3.43 -26.38 18.78
N ALA A 265 -2.60 -26.73 17.81
CA ALA A 265 -1.15 -26.69 17.96
C ALA A 265 -0.65 -25.27 18.31
N ALA A 266 0.38 -25.25 19.15
CA ALA A 266 1.21 -24.08 19.36
C ALA A 266 2.68 -24.53 19.46
N THR A 267 3.54 -23.89 18.68
CA THR A 267 4.92 -24.34 18.47
C THR A 267 5.88 -23.18 18.68
N LYS A 268 7.03 -23.48 19.30
CA LYS A 268 8.14 -22.55 19.37
C LYS A 268 8.87 -22.54 18.03
N VAL A 269 9.06 -21.35 17.47
CA VAL A 269 9.76 -21.13 16.20
C VAL A 269 11.21 -20.79 16.45
N MET A 270 11.48 -19.83 17.33
CA MET A 270 12.84 -19.40 17.68
C MET A 270 12.91 -18.77 19.08
N GLU A 271 14.12 -18.46 19.55
CA GLU A 271 14.36 -17.64 20.74
C GLU A 271 15.47 -16.63 20.47
N GLY A 272 15.44 -15.50 21.18
CA GLY A 272 16.39 -14.42 20.93
C GLY A 272 16.45 -13.37 22.05
N VAL A 273 17.34 -12.40 21.85
CA VAL A 273 17.47 -11.23 22.74
C VAL A 273 17.28 -9.96 21.92
N TRP A 274 16.22 -9.22 22.22
CA TRP A 274 15.91 -7.92 21.64
C TRP A 274 16.54 -6.81 22.48
N SER A 275 17.47 -6.03 21.93
CA SER A 275 18.10 -4.93 22.66
C SER A 275 18.41 -3.77 21.75
N TRP A 276 17.78 -2.63 22.04
CA TRP A 276 18.05 -1.39 21.32
C TRP A 276 19.51 -0.96 21.51
N ALA A 277 20.03 -1.08 22.73
CA ALA A 277 21.40 -0.70 23.04
C ALA A 277 22.39 -1.64 22.36
N LEU A 278 22.15 -2.95 22.27
CA LEU A 278 23.00 -3.83 21.45
C LEU A 278 22.80 -3.59 19.95
N MET A 279 21.67 -3.11 19.44
CA MET A 279 21.58 -2.75 18.00
C MET A 279 22.39 -1.49 17.69
N VAL A 280 22.33 -0.47 18.55
CA VAL A 280 23.18 0.74 18.44
C VAL A 280 24.64 0.41 18.77
N SER A 281 24.91 -0.50 19.72
CA SER A 281 26.26 -0.96 20.05
C SER A 281 26.78 -2.05 19.10
N LEU A 282 25.96 -2.74 18.32
CA LEU A 282 26.40 -3.61 17.22
C LEU A 282 26.62 -2.76 15.98
N ALA A 283 25.86 -1.67 15.81
CA ALA A 283 26.18 -0.61 14.86
C ALA A 283 27.46 0.17 15.25
N CYS A 284 27.75 0.35 16.55
CA CYS A 284 28.93 1.08 17.03
C CYS A 284 30.15 0.20 17.41
N CYS A 285 29.95 -1.05 17.86
CA CYS A 285 31.00 -2.02 18.21
C CYS A 285 31.17 -3.14 17.17
N GLY A 286 30.26 -3.24 16.18
CA GLY A 286 30.56 -3.89 14.90
C GLY A 286 31.73 -3.21 14.15
N MET A 287 32.20 -2.06 14.65
CA MET A 287 33.43 -1.41 14.19
C MET A 287 34.70 -1.85 14.95
N ALA A 288 34.66 -2.70 15.98
CA ALA A 288 35.84 -2.91 16.83
C ALA A 288 36.18 -4.35 17.28
N ALA A 289 35.32 -5.36 17.09
CA ALA A 289 35.70 -6.74 17.43
C ALA A 289 34.92 -7.80 16.64
N THR A 290 35.14 -7.85 15.33
CA THR A 290 35.17 -9.12 14.63
C THR A 290 36.53 -9.21 13.95
N SER A 291 37.37 -10.13 14.43
CA SER A 291 38.33 -10.73 13.52
C SER A 291 37.58 -11.15 12.28
N SER A 292 38.15 -10.80 11.13
CA SER A 292 37.75 -11.19 9.78
C SER A 292 37.44 -12.68 9.67
N ALA A 293 36.23 -13.09 10.05
CA ALA A 293 35.52 -14.08 9.28
C ALA A 293 34.73 -13.25 8.28
N ILE A 294 35.35 -12.98 7.12
CA ILE A 294 34.64 -12.55 5.93
C ILE A 294 33.58 -13.65 5.73
N ALA A 295 32.32 -13.38 6.07
CA ALA A 295 31.25 -14.11 5.43
C ALA A 295 31.46 -13.83 3.95
N SER A 296 31.81 -14.86 3.17
CA SER A 296 32.00 -14.67 1.73
C SER A 296 30.75 -13.98 1.18
N PRO A 297 30.91 -12.94 0.35
CA PRO A 297 29.81 -12.32 -0.37
C PRO A 297 28.88 -13.41 -0.93
N PHE A 298 27.56 -13.27 -0.81
CA PHE A 298 26.68 -14.35 -1.33
C PHE A 298 26.85 -14.49 -2.85
N SER A 299 27.27 -13.41 -3.52
CA SER A 299 27.69 -13.38 -4.92
C SER A 299 28.79 -14.39 -5.26
N GLU A 300 29.69 -14.72 -4.32
CA GLU A 300 30.73 -15.76 -4.49
C GLU A 300 30.18 -17.19 -4.27
N SER A 301 29.01 -17.33 -3.66
CA SER A 301 28.40 -18.62 -3.32
C SER A 301 27.31 -19.08 -4.30
N LEU A 302 27.05 -18.31 -5.36
CA LEU A 302 26.02 -18.62 -6.36
C LEU A 302 26.38 -19.86 -7.18
N SER A 303 25.38 -20.70 -7.41
CA SER A 303 25.51 -21.87 -8.28
C SER A 303 25.64 -21.46 -9.76
N PRO A 304 26.15 -22.34 -10.64
CA PRO A 304 26.15 -22.13 -12.08
C PRO A 304 24.76 -21.89 -12.70
N GLU A 305 23.68 -22.33 -12.03
CA GLU A 305 22.30 -22.18 -12.49
C GLU A 305 21.65 -20.86 -12.00
N ALA A 306 22.39 -20.03 -11.26
CA ALA A 306 21.90 -18.74 -10.81
C ALA A 306 21.59 -17.81 -11.99
N GLN A 307 20.43 -17.16 -11.95
CA GLN A 307 19.94 -16.30 -13.02
C GLN A 307 19.46 -14.96 -12.48
N PHE A 308 19.73 -13.90 -13.24
CA PHE A 308 19.08 -12.62 -13.05
C PHE A 308 17.93 -12.45 -14.03
N SER A 309 16.87 -11.78 -13.58
CA SER A 309 15.78 -11.32 -14.43
C SER A 309 15.37 -9.91 -14.07
N VAL A 310 14.72 -9.22 -15.00
CA VAL A 310 14.03 -7.94 -14.75
C VAL A 310 12.54 -8.23 -14.64
N LEU A 311 11.97 -7.87 -13.51
CA LEU A 311 10.53 -7.96 -13.24
C LEU A 311 9.85 -6.67 -13.65
N THR A 312 8.69 -6.75 -14.30
CA THR A 312 7.87 -5.60 -14.67
C THR A 312 6.43 -5.81 -14.20
N ALA A 313 5.99 -4.98 -13.27
CA ALA A 313 4.63 -4.99 -12.76
C ALA A 313 3.78 -3.95 -13.49
N SER A 314 2.58 -4.33 -13.92
CA SER A 314 1.68 -3.45 -14.69
C SER A 314 1.29 -2.20 -13.88
N PRO A 315 0.82 -1.13 -14.54
CA PRO A 315 0.18 0.01 -13.87
C PRO A 315 -0.92 -0.39 -12.87
N GLY A 316 -1.06 0.39 -11.79
CA GLY A 316 -2.09 0.25 -10.76
C GLY A 316 -3.04 1.45 -10.71
N ALA A 317 -4.15 1.32 -9.96
CA ALA A 317 -5.18 2.36 -9.86
C ALA A 317 -4.72 3.61 -9.07
N GLU A 318 -3.82 3.43 -8.10
CA GLU A 318 -3.30 4.49 -7.26
C GLU A 318 -2.22 5.33 -7.98
N LEU A 319 -2.11 6.61 -7.63
CA LEU A 319 -1.20 7.55 -8.31
C LEU A 319 0.26 7.07 -8.31
N TYR A 320 0.74 6.57 -7.18
CA TYR A 320 2.14 6.10 -7.05
C TYR A 320 2.41 4.81 -7.85
N ALA A 321 1.36 4.10 -8.27
CA ALA A 321 1.46 2.87 -9.06
C ALA A 321 1.03 3.07 -10.52
N ALA A 322 0.60 4.28 -10.91
CA ALA A 322 -0.04 4.56 -12.19
C ALA A 322 0.85 4.31 -13.42
N PHE A 323 2.16 4.14 -13.22
CA PHE A 323 3.14 3.95 -14.30
C PHE A 323 3.78 2.56 -14.29
N GLY A 324 3.36 1.67 -13.38
CA GLY A 324 3.96 0.35 -13.20
C GLY A 324 5.13 0.37 -12.21
N HIS A 325 5.87 -0.72 -12.15
CA HIS A 325 7.08 -0.85 -11.33
C HIS A 325 8.06 -1.85 -11.92
N THR A 326 9.36 -1.71 -11.66
CA THR A 326 10.36 -2.72 -12.08
C THR A 326 11.43 -2.95 -11.03
N ALA A 327 12.04 -4.13 -11.06
CA ALA A 327 13.07 -4.57 -10.12
C ALA A 327 13.92 -5.69 -10.73
N PHE A 328 15.15 -5.87 -10.25
CA PHE A 328 15.92 -7.08 -10.55
C PHE A 328 15.50 -8.22 -9.63
N ARG A 329 15.50 -9.44 -10.14
CA ARG A 329 15.37 -10.66 -9.34
C ARG A 329 16.58 -11.54 -9.57
N LEU A 330 17.15 -12.04 -8.48
CA LEU A 330 18.16 -13.09 -8.47
C LEU A 330 17.51 -14.39 -8.02
N LYS A 331 17.59 -15.42 -8.86
CA LYS A 331 17.04 -16.74 -8.58
C LYS A 331 18.13 -17.80 -8.74
N ASP A 332 18.36 -18.55 -7.66
CA ASP A 332 19.24 -19.72 -7.61
C ASP A 332 18.54 -20.80 -6.77
N LEU A 333 18.06 -21.85 -7.46
CA LEU A 333 17.30 -22.93 -6.83
C LEU A 333 18.18 -23.88 -6.02
N ASP A 334 19.48 -23.97 -6.34
CA ASP A 334 20.39 -24.90 -5.67
C ASP A 334 20.78 -24.38 -4.28
N THR A 335 20.95 -23.06 -4.16
CA THR A 335 21.25 -22.40 -2.88
C THR A 335 19.99 -21.92 -2.16
N GLY A 336 18.83 -21.93 -2.82
CA GLY A 336 17.55 -21.46 -2.29
C GLY A 336 17.44 -19.93 -2.22
N VAL A 337 18.30 -19.21 -2.95
CA VAL A 337 18.28 -17.76 -3.06
C VAL A 337 17.21 -17.35 -4.07
N ASP A 338 16.24 -16.55 -3.63
CA ASP A 338 15.21 -15.95 -4.50
C ASP A 338 14.90 -14.53 -4.01
N LEU A 339 15.73 -13.59 -4.43
CA LEU A 339 15.78 -12.21 -3.93
C LEU A 339 15.36 -11.23 -5.02
N VAL A 340 14.75 -10.13 -4.60
CA VAL A 340 14.38 -9.00 -5.45
C VAL A 340 15.08 -7.73 -4.95
N PHE A 341 15.76 -7.05 -5.86
CA PHE A 341 16.45 -5.79 -5.67
C PHE A 341 15.59 -4.66 -6.24
N ASN A 342 14.94 -3.93 -5.34
CA ASN A 342 13.86 -2.99 -5.63
C ASN A 342 14.29 -1.53 -5.42
N TYR A 343 14.65 -0.84 -6.50
CA TYR A 343 14.96 0.61 -6.53
C TYR A 343 13.70 1.50 -6.49
N GLY A 344 12.72 1.18 -5.64
CA GLY A 344 11.43 1.86 -5.57
C GLY A 344 10.93 2.15 -4.16
N THR A 345 11.76 1.98 -3.14
CA THR A 345 11.32 2.03 -1.75
C THR A 345 11.48 3.43 -1.18
N PHE A 346 10.38 4.05 -0.75
CA PHE A 346 10.41 5.36 -0.10
C PHE A 346 11.16 5.32 1.24
N VAL A 347 11.94 6.36 1.51
CA VAL A 347 12.54 6.59 2.83
C VAL A 347 11.72 7.62 3.59
N VAL A 348 11.02 7.20 4.66
CA VAL A 348 10.29 8.10 5.54
C VAL A 348 11.05 8.25 6.85
N ASN A 349 11.68 9.40 7.07
CA ASN A 349 12.51 9.72 8.24
C ASN A 349 12.37 11.20 8.64
N GLU A 350 13.12 11.64 9.65
CA GLU A 350 13.08 13.04 10.11
C GLU A 350 13.40 14.02 8.97
N GLY A 351 12.56 15.06 8.84
CA GLY A 351 12.66 16.04 7.76
C GLY A 351 12.08 15.59 6.43
N PHE A 352 11.46 14.40 6.33
CA PHE A 352 10.81 13.90 5.11
C PHE A 352 9.85 14.92 4.51
N TYR A 353 8.89 15.44 5.28
CA TYR A 353 7.90 16.40 4.78
C TYR A 353 8.53 17.71 4.27
N VAL A 354 9.62 18.15 4.89
CA VAL A 354 10.34 19.36 4.46
C VAL A 354 11.06 19.10 3.14
N ARG A 355 11.69 17.93 2.97
CA ARG A 355 12.33 17.51 1.72
C ARG A 355 11.30 17.28 0.61
N PHE A 356 10.18 16.62 0.91
CA PHE A 356 9.03 16.43 0.02
C PHE A 356 8.52 17.77 -0.53
N VAL A 357 8.20 18.74 0.33
CA VAL A 357 7.76 20.07 -0.11
C VAL A 357 8.83 20.80 -0.93
N LYS A 358 10.11 20.54 -0.64
CA LYS A 358 11.24 21.06 -1.44
C LYS A 358 11.50 20.28 -2.73
N GLY A 359 10.79 19.19 -3.02
CA GLY A 359 11.02 18.37 -4.21
C GLY A 359 12.27 17.50 -4.14
N ARG A 360 12.75 17.19 -2.94
CA ARG A 360 13.86 16.25 -2.71
C ARG A 360 13.28 14.98 -2.14
N MET A 361 13.31 13.90 -2.91
CA MET A 361 12.77 12.61 -2.48
C MET A 361 13.90 11.61 -2.41
N ASP A 362 14.12 11.03 -1.24
CA ASP A 362 15.12 9.99 -1.06
C ASP A 362 14.43 8.63 -1.19
N TYR A 363 14.95 7.81 -2.10
CA TYR A 363 14.55 6.42 -2.26
C TYR A 363 15.68 5.52 -1.85
N LYS A 364 15.36 4.28 -1.48
CA LYS A 364 16.34 3.26 -1.18
C LYS A 364 16.15 2.01 -2.03
N LEU A 365 17.26 1.36 -2.35
CA LEU A 365 17.27 -0.03 -2.77
C LEU A 365 16.79 -0.90 -1.61
N GLY A 366 15.63 -1.53 -1.80
CA GLY A 366 15.13 -2.58 -0.91
C GLY A 366 15.55 -3.96 -1.41
N VAL A 367 15.96 -4.84 -0.51
CA VAL A 367 16.19 -6.26 -0.81
C VAL A 367 15.15 -7.08 -0.08
N GLU A 368 14.34 -7.84 -0.82
CA GLU A 368 13.28 -8.69 -0.25
C GLU A 368 13.20 -10.04 -0.96
N ARG A 369 12.46 -11.00 -0.39
CA ARG A 369 12.25 -12.29 -1.05
C ARG A 369 11.19 -12.18 -2.16
N TYR A 370 11.40 -12.87 -3.28
CA TYR A 370 10.47 -12.84 -4.41
C TYR A 370 9.01 -13.15 -4.06
N PRO A 371 8.67 -14.16 -3.22
CA PRO A 371 7.27 -14.40 -2.87
C PRO A 371 6.58 -13.22 -2.18
N ARG A 372 7.34 -12.41 -1.41
CA ARG A 372 6.80 -11.19 -0.79
C ARG A 372 6.51 -10.13 -1.83
N PHE A 373 7.48 -9.83 -2.70
CA PHE A 373 7.31 -8.91 -3.81
C PHE A 373 6.11 -9.32 -4.69
N GLN A 374 6.05 -10.59 -5.09
CA GLN A 374 5.00 -11.16 -5.91
C GLN A 374 3.60 -10.99 -5.27
N ASN A 375 3.45 -11.29 -3.98
CA ASN A 375 2.16 -11.24 -3.29
C ASN A 375 1.59 -9.82 -3.23
N VAL A 376 2.44 -8.79 -3.15
CA VAL A 376 2.01 -7.38 -3.16
C VAL A 376 1.27 -7.04 -4.45
N TYR A 377 1.82 -7.39 -5.62
CA TYR A 377 1.20 -7.07 -6.91
C TYR A 377 -0.01 -7.97 -7.20
N LEU A 378 0.05 -9.24 -6.80
CA LEU A 378 -1.07 -10.17 -6.90
C LEU A 378 -2.30 -9.65 -6.13
N ARG A 379 -2.12 -9.19 -4.88
CA ARG A 379 -3.21 -8.60 -4.07
C ARG A 379 -3.79 -7.31 -4.64
N GLN A 380 -3.01 -6.60 -5.46
CA GLN A 380 -3.44 -5.38 -6.14
C GLN A 380 -4.14 -5.67 -7.48
N GLY A 381 -4.22 -6.94 -7.90
CA GLY A 381 -4.75 -7.32 -9.21
C GLY A 381 -3.89 -6.82 -10.38
N ARG A 382 -2.60 -6.57 -10.15
CA ARG A 382 -1.66 -6.08 -11.18
C ARG A 382 -0.99 -7.27 -11.86
N ALA A 383 -0.65 -7.15 -13.14
CA ALA A 383 0.12 -8.18 -13.82
C ALA A 383 1.58 -8.15 -13.34
N LEU A 384 2.25 -9.30 -13.44
CA LEU A 384 3.70 -9.39 -13.28
C LEU A 384 4.31 -10.12 -14.48
N GLN A 385 5.31 -9.51 -15.08
CA GLN A 385 6.11 -10.07 -16.16
C GLN A 385 7.57 -10.22 -15.71
N GLU A 386 8.28 -11.15 -16.34
CA GLU A 386 9.69 -11.45 -16.07
C GLU A 386 10.46 -11.57 -17.40
N GLN A 387 11.60 -10.89 -17.50
CA GLN A 387 12.56 -11.02 -18.60
C GLN A 387 13.88 -11.54 -18.03
N VAL A 388 14.17 -12.83 -18.23
CA VAL A 388 15.42 -13.45 -17.78
C VAL A 388 16.58 -12.90 -18.62
N LEU A 389 17.65 -12.49 -17.96
CA LEU A 389 18.85 -11.97 -18.61
C LEU A 389 19.74 -13.14 -19.08
N HIS A 390 20.23 -13.04 -20.31
CA HIS A 390 21.14 -14.00 -20.92
C HIS A 390 22.58 -13.67 -20.49
N LEU A 391 22.89 -13.95 -19.23
CA LEU A 391 24.20 -13.69 -18.62
C LEU A 391 24.97 -15.00 -18.44
N GLY A 392 26.29 -14.96 -18.69
CA GLY A 392 27.18 -16.04 -18.27
C GLY A 392 27.37 -16.05 -16.75
N GLU A 393 27.87 -17.15 -16.20
CA GLU A 393 28.07 -17.30 -14.74
C GLU A 393 28.90 -16.16 -14.12
N GLU A 394 29.96 -15.72 -14.80
CA GLU A 394 30.82 -14.63 -14.33
C GLU A 394 30.05 -13.30 -14.31
N ASP A 395 29.24 -13.04 -15.33
CA ASP A 395 28.42 -11.82 -15.43
C ASP A 395 27.30 -11.81 -14.37
N VAL A 396 26.71 -12.98 -14.06
CA VAL A 396 25.77 -13.12 -12.93
C VAL A 396 26.45 -12.77 -11.61
N ARG A 397 27.67 -13.27 -11.37
CA ARG A 397 28.43 -12.95 -10.15
C ARG A 397 28.81 -11.47 -10.07
N LEU A 398 29.20 -10.86 -11.19
CA LEU A 398 29.51 -9.42 -11.27
C LEU A 398 28.28 -8.56 -10.93
N LEU A 399 27.12 -8.86 -11.53
CA LEU A 399 25.88 -8.15 -11.25
C LEU A 399 25.43 -8.35 -9.80
N ALA A 400 25.53 -9.57 -9.27
CA ALA A 400 25.23 -9.87 -7.87
C ALA A 400 26.12 -9.08 -6.91
N ALA A 401 27.44 -9.06 -7.16
CA ALA A 401 28.39 -8.32 -6.32
C ALA A 401 28.10 -6.81 -6.32
N HIS A 402 27.77 -6.25 -7.49
CA HIS A 402 27.40 -4.83 -7.60
C HIS A 402 26.09 -4.51 -6.86
N LEU A 403 25.06 -5.34 -7.01
CA LEU A 403 23.79 -5.15 -6.30
C LEU A 403 23.91 -5.37 -4.79
N GLU A 404 24.76 -6.31 -4.36
CA GLU A 404 25.14 -6.51 -2.95
C GLU A 404 25.84 -5.27 -2.38
N GLN A 405 26.76 -4.66 -3.14
CA GLN A 405 27.42 -3.40 -2.75
C GLN A 405 26.45 -2.22 -2.69
N ASN A 406 25.51 -2.14 -3.64
CA ASN A 406 24.47 -1.11 -3.63
C ASN A 406 23.48 -1.29 -2.48
N ALA A 407 23.26 -2.51 -2.01
CA ALA A 407 22.36 -2.80 -0.89
C ALA A 407 22.95 -2.41 0.48
N LEU A 408 24.24 -2.06 0.54
CA LEU A 408 24.86 -1.56 1.77
C LEU A 408 24.20 -0.25 2.22
N PRO A 409 23.98 -0.03 3.54
CA PRO A 409 23.28 1.15 4.05
C PRO A 409 23.83 2.50 3.55
N GLU A 410 25.15 2.58 3.35
CA GLU A 410 25.86 3.75 2.84
C GLU A 410 25.60 4.06 1.36
N HIS A 411 25.17 3.08 0.56
CA HIS A 411 24.97 3.21 -0.88
C HIS A 411 23.50 3.02 -1.31
N ALA A 412 22.68 2.41 -0.46
CA ALA A 412 21.31 2.04 -0.81
C ALA A 412 20.41 3.24 -1.09
N THR A 413 20.71 4.41 -0.53
CA THR A 413 19.87 5.61 -0.66
C THR A 413 20.33 6.49 -1.81
N TYR A 414 19.38 6.95 -2.65
CA TYR A 414 19.64 7.85 -3.76
C TYR A 414 18.54 8.92 -3.90
N ALA A 415 18.87 10.03 -4.54
CA ALA A 415 17.95 11.12 -4.82
C ALA A 415 17.07 10.76 -6.02
N TYR A 416 15.80 10.51 -5.77
CA TYR A 416 14.83 10.10 -6.77
C TYR A 416 14.45 11.27 -7.69
N ASP A 417 14.52 11.03 -8.99
CA ASP A 417 13.99 11.89 -10.04
C ASP A 417 13.08 11.04 -10.93
N PHE A 418 11.79 11.40 -11.01
CA PHE A 418 10.80 10.60 -11.71
C PHE A 418 11.13 10.34 -13.18
N PHE A 419 11.78 11.27 -13.89
CA PHE A 419 12.11 11.12 -15.31
C PHE A 419 13.52 10.59 -15.55
N ARG A 420 14.44 10.82 -14.61
CA ARG A 420 15.88 10.63 -14.85
C ARG A 420 16.52 9.61 -13.92
N ASP A 421 16.02 9.45 -12.70
CA ASP A 421 16.58 8.52 -11.71
C ASP A 421 15.49 7.82 -10.90
N ASN A 422 14.92 6.76 -11.48
CA ASN A 422 13.80 5.99 -10.95
C ASN A 422 14.06 4.48 -11.07
N CYS A 423 13.11 3.65 -10.61
CA CYS A 423 13.26 2.19 -10.64
C CYS A 423 13.61 1.61 -12.03
N ALA A 424 13.10 2.20 -13.11
CA ALA A 424 13.35 1.74 -14.47
C ALA A 424 14.67 2.26 -15.03
N THR A 425 14.98 3.55 -14.87
CA THR A 425 16.28 4.08 -15.31
C THR A 425 17.45 3.47 -14.54
N LYS A 426 17.22 3.07 -13.27
CA LYS A 426 18.20 2.32 -12.46
C LYS A 426 18.58 0.96 -13.04
N VAL A 427 17.68 0.29 -13.77
CA VAL A 427 18.03 -0.99 -14.44
C VAL A 427 19.10 -0.75 -15.48
N ILE A 428 18.92 0.26 -16.34
CA ILE A 428 19.90 0.62 -17.36
C ILE A 428 21.21 1.07 -16.71
N ALA A 429 21.13 1.98 -15.73
CA ALA A 429 22.32 2.52 -15.05
C ALA A 429 23.15 1.42 -14.37
N VAL A 430 22.50 0.45 -13.70
CA VAL A 430 23.21 -0.68 -13.08
C VAL A 430 23.87 -1.57 -14.15
N LEU A 431 23.20 -1.83 -15.28
CA LEU A 431 23.78 -2.63 -16.36
C LEU A 431 24.98 -1.91 -17.02
N GLU A 432 24.89 -0.58 -17.21
CA GLU A 432 25.99 0.26 -17.70
C GLU A 432 27.16 0.26 -16.71
N ASP A 433 26.91 0.43 -15.42
CA ASP A 433 27.94 0.43 -14.38
C ASP A 433 28.66 -0.92 -14.26
N VAL A 434 27.94 -2.03 -14.44
CA VAL A 434 28.49 -3.39 -14.30
C VAL A 434 29.24 -3.83 -15.56
N PHE A 435 28.68 -3.61 -16.75
CA PHE A 435 29.19 -4.18 -18.00
C PHE A 435 29.94 -3.18 -18.88
N GLY A 436 29.82 -1.87 -18.62
CA GLY A 436 30.50 -0.81 -19.36
C GLY A 436 30.26 -0.93 -20.88
N ASP A 437 31.33 -0.83 -21.66
CA ASP A 437 31.28 -0.85 -23.13
C ASP A 437 30.75 -2.18 -23.73
N ARG A 438 30.66 -3.26 -22.93
CA ARG A 438 30.08 -4.55 -23.37
C ARG A 438 28.57 -4.45 -23.53
N PHE A 439 27.92 -3.59 -22.75
CA PHE A 439 26.49 -3.39 -22.76
C PHE A 439 26.11 -2.24 -23.70
N VAL A 440 25.21 -2.53 -24.65
CA VAL A 440 24.73 -1.56 -25.63
C VAL A 440 23.22 -1.51 -25.58
N THR A 441 22.67 -0.33 -25.32
CA THR A 441 21.24 -0.15 -25.09
C THR A 441 20.39 -0.19 -26.37
N ASN A 442 20.91 0.29 -27.51
CA ASN A 442 20.20 0.31 -28.80
C ASN A 442 18.74 0.83 -28.74
N CYS A 443 18.41 1.73 -27.80
CA CYS A 443 17.04 2.18 -27.62
C CYS A 443 16.50 2.83 -28.89
N SER A 444 15.21 2.59 -29.15
CA SER A 444 14.52 3.12 -30.31
C SER A 444 14.54 4.66 -30.30
N PRO A 445 14.91 5.33 -31.41
CA PRO A 445 14.90 6.79 -31.46
C PRO A 445 13.47 7.31 -31.26
N THR A 446 13.33 8.38 -30.48
CA THR A 446 12.04 9.00 -30.19
C THR A 446 12.15 10.52 -30.20
N ASP A 447 11.20 11.17 -30.87
CA ASP A 447 11.02 12.63 -30.82
C ASP A 447 10.06 13.05 -29.69
N SER A 448 9.54 12.07 -28.93
CA SER A 448 8.57 12.31 -27.86
C SER A 448 9.20 13.06 -26.68
N THR A 449 8.39 13.90 -26.06
CA THR A 449 8.70 14.53 -24.77
C THR A 449 8.32 13.61 -23.61
N TYR A 450 8.83 13.89 -22.40
CA TYR A 450 8.42 13.16 -21.19
C TYR A 450 6.91 13.27 -20.95
N LEU A 451 6.33 14.46 -21.14
CA LEU A 451 4.89 14.68 -20.97
C LEU A 451 4.05 13.83 -21.93
N GLU A 452 4.47 13.73 -23.19
CA GLU A 452 3.80 12.90 -24.19
C GLU A 452 3.85 11.41 -23.84
N ALA A 453 4.98 10.94 -23.31
CA ALA A 453 5.15 9.56 -22.87
C ALA A 453 4.21 9.17 -21.72
N LEU A 454 3.80 10.12 -20.87
CA LEU A 454 2.86 9.86 -19.76
C LEU A 454 1.40 9.72 -20.21
N ARG A 455 1.00 10.38 -21.31
CA ARG A 455 -0.42 10.48 -21.72
C ARG A 455 -1.14 9.12 -21.85
N PRO A 456 -0.54 8.06 -22.41
CA PRO A 456 -1.17 6.75 -22.47
C PRO A 456 -1.55 6.18 -21.10
N PHE A 457 -0.70 6.40 -20.09
CA PHE A 457 -0.89 5.92 -18.71
C PHE A 457 -1.90 6.78 -17.94
N MET A 458 -2.01 8.06 -18.30
CA MET A 458 -2.96 8.99 -17.68
C MET A 458 -4.37 8.93 -18.31
N GLY A 459 -4.54 8.26 -19.46
CA GLY A 459 -5.79 8.25 -20.23
C GLY A 459 -7.03 7.74 -19.47
N GLY A 460 -6.85 6.88 -18.47
CA GLY A 460 -7.92 6.43 -17.58
C GLY A 460 -8.08 7.26 -16.30
N LEU A 461 -7.16 8.18 -15.99
CA LEU A 461 -7.15 8.99 -14.78
C LEU A 461 -7.35 10.46 -15.13
N PRO A 462 -8.54 10.90 -15.56
CA PRO A 462 -8.71 12.17 -16.26
C PRO A 462 -8.37 13.40 -15.40
N TRP A 463 -8.76 13.42 -14.12
CA TRP A 463 -8.42 14.53 -13.21
C TRP A 463 -6.94 14.55 -12.85
N THR A 464 -6.35 13.38 -12.60
CA THR A 464 -4.92 13.22 -12.31
C THR A 464 -4.08 13.66 -13.50
N GLY A 465 -4.43 13.18 -14.70
CA GLY A 465 -3.73 13.54 -15.93
C GLY A 465 -3.79 15.03 -16.20
N TRP A 466 -4.97 15.65 -16.02
CA TRP A 466 -5.08 17.10 -16.12
C TRP A 466 -4.27 17.83 -15.06
N GLY A 467 -4.26 17.35 -13.80
CA GLY A 467 -3.44 17.92 -12.73
C GLY A 467 -1.93 17.84 -12.99
N MET A 468 -1.45 16.73 -13.57
CA MET A 468 -0.06 16.56 -13.97
C MET A 468 0.32 17.51 -15.10
N GLU A 469 -0.45 17.59 -16.18
CA GLU A 469 -0.18 18.55 -17.27
C GLU A 469 -0.26 20.01 -16.80
N LEU A 470 -1.08 20.30 -15.79
CA LEU A 470 -1.22 21.64 -15.21
C LEU A 470 -0.03 22.04 -14.33
N ILE A 471 0.67 21.08 -13.71
CA ILE A 471 1.79 21.35 -12.78
C ILE A 471 3.14 21.24 -13.51
N LEU A 472 3.27 20.33 -14.47
CA LEU A 472 4.48 20.13 -15.26
C LEU A 472 4.73 21.31 -16.21
N GLY A 473 6.00 21.71 -16.32
CA GLY A 473 6.46 22.86 -17.08
C GLY A 473 7.22 22.48 -18.34
N GLN A 474 7.95 23.45 -18.91
CA GLN A 474 8.68 23.27 -20.16
C GLN A 474 9.77 22.19 -20.07
N GLU A 475 10.34 21.99 -18.88
CA GLU A 475 11.38 20.99 -18.65
C GLU A 475 10.89 19.55 -18.97
N ALA A 476 9.66 19.21 -18.57
CA ALA A 476 9.02 17.94 -18.94
C ALA A 476 8.53 17.90 -20.40
N ALA A 477 8.54 19.03 -21.09
CA ALA A 477 8.15 19.17 -22.50
C ALA A 477 9.37 19.24 -23.45
N GLN A 478 10.57 18.95 -22.96
CA GLN A 478 11.76 18.78 -23.80
C GLN A 478 11.77 17.39 -24.44
N SER A 479 12.35 17.29 -25.63
CA SER A 479 12.61 15.99 -26.27
C SER A 479 13.49 15.14 -25.36
N MET A 480 13.12 13.86 -25.22
CA MET A 480 13.87 12.94 -24.38
C MET A 480 15.25 12.63 -25.00
N PRO A 481 16.30 12.44 -24.18
CA PRO A 481 17.57 11.92 -24.67
C PRO A 481 17.43 10.47 -25.16
N SER A 482 18.50 9.92 -25.75
CA SER A 482 18.56 8.48 -26.06
C SER A 482 18.21 7.64 -24.83
N CYS A 483 17.36 6.62 -25.01
CA CYS A 483 16.77 5.82 -23.92
C CYS A 483 15.93 6.58 -22.88
N GLY A 484 15.73 7.90 -23.01
CA GLY A 484 15.01 8.71 -22.02
C GLY A 484 13.56 8.26 -21.81
N HIS A 485 12.92 7.65 -22.82
CA HIS A 485 11.60 7.02 -22.75
C HIS A 485 11.54 5.75 -21.89
N ALA A 486 12.66 5.09 -21.60
CA ALA A 486 12.73 3.89 -20.76
C ALA A 486 12.59 4.20 -19.25
N PHE A 487 12.29 5.46 -18.87
CA PHE A 487 11.89 5.80 -17.51
C PHE A 487 10.56 5.17 -17.08
N LEU A 488 9.76 4.68 -18.03
CA LEU A 488 8.52 3.96 -17.78
C LEU A 488 8.78 2.45 -17.79
N PRO A 489 8.43 1.69 -16.72
CA PRO A 489 8.65 0.25 -16.63
C PRO A 489 8.21 -0.57 -17.86
N ASP A 490 7.01 -0.31 -18.39
CA ASP A 490 6.50 -1.01 -19.59
C ASP A 490 7.33 -0.68 -20.85
N VAL A 491 7.87 0.54 -20.95
CA VAL A 491 8.72 0.95 -22.07
C VAL A 491 10.10 0.33 -21.91
N LEU A 492 10.69 0.36 -20.72
CA LEU A 492 11.93 -0.35 -20.42
C LEU A 492 11.84 -1.83 -20.79
N ALA A 493 10.77 -2.51 -20.39
CA ALA A 493 10.53 -3.92 -20.73
C ALA A 493 10.56 -4.15 -22.24
N SER A 494 9.99 -3.23 -23.03
CA SER A 494 10.03 -3.29 -24.50
C SER A 494 11.40 -2.95 -25.09
N GLU A 495 12.16 -2.02 -24.49
CA GLU A 495 13.49 -1.64 -24.99
C GLU A 495 14.55 -2.69 -24.62
N LEU A 496 14.39 -3.42 -23.51
CA LEU A 496 15.27 -4.53 -23.12
C LEU A 496 15.41 -5.58 -24.24
N ASP A 497 14.36 -5.79 -25.05
CA ASP A 497 14.37 -6.71 -26.20
C ASP A 497 15.39 -6.29 -27.29
N GLY A 498 15.74 -5.00 -27.37
CA GLY A 498 16.73 -4.46 -28.31
C GLY A 498 18.15 -4.32 -27.74
N MET A 499 18.28 -4.44 -26.42
CA MET A 499 19.56 -4.30 -25.73
C MET A 499 20.44 -5.52 -25.95
N THR A 500 21.76 -5.31 -25.99
CA THR A 500 22.74 -6.38 -26.22
C THR A 500 23.88 -6.35 -25.22
N LEU A 501 24.41 -7.52 -24.88
CA LEU A 501 25.65 -7.70 -24.13
C LEU A 501 26.63 -8.50 -25.01
N ASP A 502 27.83 -7.96 -25.24
CA ASP A 502 28.84 -8.56 -26.15
C ASP A 502 28.33 -8.83 -27.58
N GLY A 503 27.33 -8.04 -28.03
CA GLY A 503 26.70 -8.18 -29.35
C GLY A 503 25.59 -9.22 -29.43
N GLU A 504 25.32 -9.96 -28.34
CA GLU A 504 24.20 -10.91 -28.24
C GLU A 504 23.00 -10.28 -27.51
N PRO A 505 21.75 -10.73 -27.77
CA PRO A 505 20.58 -10.22 -27.07
C PRO A 505 20.71 -10.33 -25.54
N LEU A 506 20.40 -9.24 -24.82
CA LEU A 506 20.55 -9.17 -23.37
C LEU A 506 19.59 -10.09 -22.63
N CYS A 507 18.36 -10.26 -23.11
CA CYS A 507 17.32 -11.01 -22.40
C CYS A 507 16.58 -12.00 -23.28
N PHE A 508 16.05 -13.05 -22.64
CA PHE A 508 15.06 -13.93 -23.24
C PHE A 508 13.71 -13.20 -23.43
N PRO A 509 12.83 -13.72 -24.31
CA PRO A 509 11.49 -13.15 -24.46
C PRO A 509 10.74 -13.06 -23.13
N ARG A 510 10.03 -11.96 -22.93
CA ARG A 510 9.21 -11.73 -21.74
C ARG A 510 8.21 -12.87 -21.46
N GLU A 511 8.17 -13.29 -20.20
CA GLU A 511 7.20 -14.25 -19.69
C GLU A 511 6.16 -13.54 -18.80
N LEU A 512 4.88 -13.84 -19.00
CA LEU A 512 3.82 -13.36 -18.13
C LEU A 512 3.65 -14.33 -16.96
N ILE A 513 4.02 -13.90 -15.75
CA ILE A 513 3.87 -14.71 -14.53
C ILE A 513 2.40 -14.81 -14.14
N TYR A 514 1.68 -13.70 -14.16
CA TYR A 514 0.22 -13.66 -14.07
C TYR A 514 -0.35 -12.39 -14.71
N PRO A 515 -1.56 -12.46 -15.30
CA PRO A 515 -2.21 -11.31 -15.93
C PRO A 515 -2.74 -10.31 -14.90
N ALA A 516 -3.03 -9.08 -15.36
CA ALA A 516 -3.74 -8.09 -14.56
C ALA A 516 -5.22 -8.45 -14.46
N GLU A 517 -5.82 -8.16 -13.30
CA GLU A 517 -7.27 -8.20 -13.09
C GLU A 517 -7.90 -6.95 -13.73
N GLY A 518 -8.28 -7.07 -15.01
CA GLY A 518 -8.96 -6.00 -15.75
C GLY A 518 -8.09 -5.36 -16.83
N ALA A 519 -8.08 -4.04 -16.90
CA ALA A 519 -7.33 -3.32 -17.93
C ALA A 519 -5.85 -3.21 -17.57
N TRP A 520 -4.97 -3.36 -18.56
CA TRP A 520 -3.52 -3.18 -18.39
C TRP A 520 -3.15 -1.78 -17.91
N ARG A 521 -3.93 -0.77 -18.30
CA ARG A 521 -3.70 0.64 -17.94
C ARG A 521 -4.61 1.06 -16.79
N ALA A 522 -4.12 1.96 -15.96
CA ALA A 522 -4.87 2.54 -14.85
C ALA A 522 -6.11 3.32 -15.30
N GLY A 523 -7.21 3.19 -14.56
CA GLY A 523 -8.38 4.08 -14.61
C GLY A 523 -9.52 3.69 -15.55
N LEU A 524 -10.36 4.67 -15.93
CA LEU A 524 -11.60 4.47 -16.69
C LEU A 524 -11.33 3.83 -18.07
N PRO A 525 -12.12 2.83 -18.52
CA PRO A 525 -11.96 2.19 -19.83
C PRO A 525 -12.07 3.16 -21.02
N GLU A 526 -11.50 2.75 -22.17
CA GLU A 526 -11.64 3.50 -23.43
C GLU A 526 -13.11 3.69 -23.79
N GLY A 527 -13.47 4.91 -24.23
CA GLY A 527 -14.86 5.28 -24.53
C GLY A 527 -15.75 5.62 -23.31
N HIS A 528 -15.27 5.47 -22.08
CA HIS A 528 -16.07 5.80 -20.90
C HIS A 528 -16.38 7.32 -20.81
N SER A 529 -17.64 7.66 -20.56
CA SER A 529 -18.13 9.05 -20.56
C SER A 529 -17.45 9.97 -19.53
N GLY A 530 -16.87 9.41 -18.47
CA GLY A 530 -16.12 10.14 -17.44
C GLY A 530 -14.72 10.59 -17.85
N ARG A 531 -14.14 10.05 -18.94
CA ARG A 531 -12.79 10.42 -19.41
C ARG A 531 -12.65 11.88 -19.80
N HIS A 532 -13.75 12.54 -20.19
CA HIS A 532 -13.76 13.96 -20.57
C HIS A 532 -14.31 14.85 -19.45
N ALA A 533 -14.41 14.35 -18.21
CA ALA A 533 -14.99 15.10 -17.09
C ALA A 533 -14.29 16.45 -16.83
N PRO A 534 -12.95 16.54 -16.79
CA PRO A 534 -12.26 17.82 -16.60
C PRO A 534 -12.60 18.82 -17.72
N SER A 535 -12.59 18.36 -18.97
CA SER A 535 -12.88 19.21 -20.14
C SER A 535 -14.31 19.76 -20.09
N ARG A 536 -15.29 18.88 -19.84
CA ARG A 536 -16.70 19.29 -19.72
C ARG A 536 -16.90 20.30 -18.59
N TRP A 537 -16.28 20.06 -17.45
CA TRP A 537 -16.36 20.96 -16.30
C TRP A 537 -15.71 22.32 -16.59
N ALA A 538 -14.50 22.33 -17.15
CA ALA A 538 -13.78 23.56 -17.48
C ALA A 538 -14.53 24.42 -18.50
N TRP A 539 -15.09 23.82 -19.55
CA TRP A 539 -15.87 24.54 -20.55
C TRP A 539 -17.25 24.98 -20.04
N ALA A 540 -17.90 24.19 -19.18
CA ALA A 540 -19.11 24.64 -18.49
C ALA A 540 -18.83 25.85 -17.58
N PHE A 541 -17.67 25.85 -16.90
CA PHE A 541 -17.23 26.98 -16.09
C PHE A 541 -16.86 28.22 -16.92
N ALA A 542 -16.20 28.02 -18.07
CA ALA A 542 -15.94 29.10 -19.03
C ALA A 542 -17.24 29.73 -19.54
N LEU A 543 -18.25 28.90 -19.85
CA LEU A 543 -19.59 29.37 -20.24
C LEU A 543 -20.27 30.15 -19.10
N TRP A 544 -20.14 29.70 -17.86
CA TRP A 544 -20.64 30.42 -16.69
C TRP A 544 -19.96 31.79 -16.54
N MET A 545 -18.64 31.87 -16.70
CA MET A 545 -17.91 33.15 -16.71
C MET A 545 -18.36 34.06 -17.87
N ALA A 546 -18.62 33.50 -19.05
CA ALA A 546 -19.11 34.26 -20.20
C ALA A 546 -20.50 34.84 -19.93
N LEU A 547 -21.38 34.09 -19.27
CA LEU A 547 -22.70 34.55 -18.85
C LEU A 547 -22.61 35.69 -17.82
N LEU A 548 -21.72 35.58 -16.83
CA LEU A 548 -21.47 36.65 -15.86
C LEU A 548 -20.90 37.91 -16.52
N PHE A 549 -20.02 37.75 -17.52
CA PHE A 549 -19.49 38.85 -18.32
C PHE A 549 -20.61 39.53 -19.11
N ALA A 550 -21.45 38.78 -19.82
CA ALA A 550 -22.55 39.30 -20.62
C ALA A 550 -23.61 40.02 -19.76
N THR A 551 -23.86 39.52 -18.55
CA THR A 551 -24.85 40.08 -17.62
C THR A 551 -24.29 41.15 -16.68
N ARG A 552 -23.04 41.59 -16.88
CA ARG A 552 -22.36 42.54 -15.97
C ARG A 552 -23.08 43.88 -15.78
N GLN A 553 -23.87 44.30 -16.76
CA GLN A 553 -24.65 45.55 -16.73
C GLN A 553 -26.05 45.38 -16.12
N ARG A 554 -26.50 44.15 -15.83
CA ARG A 554 -27.84 43.92 -15.26
C ARG A 554 -27.85 44.31 -13.78
N GLY A 555 -28.78 45.19 -13.40
CA GLY A 555 -28.93 45.71 -12.04
C GLY A 555 -29.57 44.74 -11.03
N ALA A 556 -29.99 43.55 -11.46
CA ALA A 556 -30.69 42.60 -10.59
C ALA A 556 -29.79 42.13 -9.43
N PRO A 557 -30.32 42.00 -8.19
CA PRO A 557 -29.56 41.53 -7.03
C PRO A 557 -28.85 40.20 -7.26
N PHE A 558 -29.54 39.22 -7.86
CA PHE A 558 -28.98 37.89 -8.13
C PHE A 558 -27.66 37.95 -8.92
N TRP A 559 -27.66 38.59 -10.10
CA TRP A 559 -26.47 38.68 -10.97
C TRP A 559 -25.30 39.44 -10.33
N ARG A 560 -25.58 40.39 -9.42
CA ARG A 560 -24.54 41.08 -8.65
C ARG A 560 -23.85 40.15 -7.65
N HIS A 561 -24.62 39.38 -6.88
CA HIS A 561 -24.09 38.44 -5.89
C HIS A 561 -23.36 37.28 -6.58
N ALA A 562 -23.98 36.66 -7.59
CA ALA A 562 -23.38 35.57 -8.36
C ALA A 562 -22.03 35.97 -8.96
N ARG A 563 -21.94 37.16 -9.56
CA ARG A 563 -20.69 37.72 -10.08
C ARG A 563 -19.65 37.93 -8.97
N ARG A 564 -20.03 38.61 -7.88
CA ARG A 564 -19.09 38.91 -6.79
C ARG A 564 -18.49 37.62 -6.21
N TRP A 565 -19.33 36.66 -5.85
CA TRP A 565 -18.88 35.39 -5.26
C TRP A 565 -18.07 34.55 -6.24
N SER A 566 -18.51 34.45 -7.50
CA SER A 566 -17.76 33.69 -8.50
C SER A 566 -16.37 34.30 -8.76
N LEU A 567 -16.28 35.63 -8.89
CA LEU A 567 -14.99 36.32 -9.04
C LEU A 567 -14.10 36.19 -7.80
N MET A 568 -14.67 36.26 -6.59
CA MET A 568 -13.90 36.06 -5.36
C MET A 568 -13.35 34.63 -5.26
N ALA A 569 -14.21 33.62 -5.46
CA ALA A 569 -13.80 32.21 -5.38
C ALA A 569 -12.78 31.87 -6.46
N TRP A 570 -13.04 32.29 -7.71
CA TRP A 570 -12.15 32.04 -8.84
C TRP A 570 -10.82 32.80 -8.71
N GLY A 571 -10.88 34.07 -8.33
CA GLY A 571 -9.69 34.87 -8.06
C GLY A 571 -8.85 34.27 -6.94
N ALA A 572 -9.47 33.83 -5.84
CA ALA A 572 -8.77 33.16 -4.75
C ALA A 572 -8.07 31.88 -5.21
N LEU A 573 -8.80 30.99 -5.92
CA LEU A 573 -8.24 29.74 -6.43
C LEU A 573 -7.05 29.98 -7.35
N THR A 574 -7.20 30.84 -8.36
CA THR A 574 -6.16 31.11 -9.35
C THR A 574 -4.97 31.87 -8.76
N THR A 575 -5.19 32.80 -7.81
CA THR A 575 -4.09 33.39 -7.04
C THR A 575 -3.32 32.35 -6.23
N THR A 576 -4.02 31.43 -5.55
CA THR A 576 -3.36 30.35 -4.81
C THR A 576 -2.54 29.46 -5.74
N MET A 577 -3.06 29.13 -6.92
CA MET A 577 -2.29 28.39 -7.94
C MET A 577 -1.05 29.16 -8.40
N THR A 578 -1.16 30.47 -8.66
CA THR A 578 0.00 31.30 -9.01
C THR A 578 1.05 31.28 -7.90
N LEU A 579 0.65 31.42 -6.64
CA LEU A 579 1.58 31.36 -5.51
C LEU A 579 2.26 30.00 -5.41
N LEU A 580 1.51 28.91 -5.61
CA LEU A 580 2.04 27.56 -5.63
C LEU A 580 3.07 27.40 -6.76
N PHE A 581 2.71 27.75 -8.00
CA PHE A 581 3.62 27.62 -9.15
C PHE A 581 4.87 28.47 -9.01
N VAL A 582 4.75 29.71 -8.53
CA VAL A 582 5.92 30.56 -8.23
C VAL A 582 6.81 29.94 -7.16
N ALA A 583 6.21 29.36 -6.10
CA ALA A 583 6.98 28.67 -5.06
C ALA A 583 7.69 27.42 -5.61
N MET A 584 7.00 26.61 -6.42
CA MET A 584 7.59 25.41 -7.02
C MET A 584 8.78 25.75 -7.93
N GLN A 585 8.71 26.86 -8.65
CA GLN A 585 9.77 27.29 -9.57
C GLN A 585 10.92 28.04 -8.87
N GLY A 586 10.64 28.82 -7.84
CA GLY A 586 11.62 29.72 -7.21
C GLY A 586 12.17 29.28 -5.85
N VAL A 587 11.51 28.32 -5.19
CA VAL A 587 11.80 27.94 -3.79
C VAL A 587 12.07 26.44 -3.64
N THR A 588 11.65 25.62 -4.60
CA THR A 588 11.78 24.16 -4.55
C THR A 588 12.62 23.62 -5.70
N ASP A 589 13.09 22.39 -5.56
CA ASP A 589 13.86 21.64 -6.56
C ASP A 589 12.97 20.83 -7.52
N HIS A 590 11.67 21.13 -7.60
CA HIS A 590 10.75 20.55 -8.59
C HIS A 590 11.04 21.09 -10.01
N ARG A 591 12.21 20.78 -10.56
CA ARG A 591 12.70 21.30 -11.85
C ARG A 591 11.75 21.02 -13.00
N ASP A 592 11.06 19.88 -12.97
CA ASP A 592 10.09 19.51 -14.01
C ASP A 592 8.85 20.42 -14.05
N THR A 593 8.67 21.30 -13.06
CA THR A 593 7.59 22.30 -13.01
C THR A 593 8.05 23.70 -13.42
N TRP A 594 9.34 23.84 -13.77
CA TRP A 594 9.93 25.12 -14.16
C TRP A 594 9.42 25.58 -15.53
N TRP A 595 9.28 26.90 -15.66
CA TRP A 595 8.76 27.54 -16.88
C TRP A 595 7.35 27.08 -17.24
N ASN A 596 6.53 26.76 -16.23
CA ASN A 596 5.13 26.37 -16.44
C ASN A 596 4.32 27.56 -16.99
N ALA A 597 3.82 27.39 -18.22
CA ALA A 597 3.08 28.41 -18.94
C ALA A 597 1.71 28.72 -18.30
N ASP A 598 1.13 27.82 -17.52
CA ASP A 598 -0.14 28.05 -16.80
C ASP A 598 -0.04 29.18 -15.76
N LEU A 599 1.18 29.67 -15.45
CA LEU A 599 1.39 30.92 -14.71
C LEU A 599 0.70 32.13 -15.36
N PHE A 600 0.63 32.23 -16.68
CA PHE A 600 0.05 33.40 -17.35
C PHE A 600 -1.44 33.54 -17.07
N TRP A 601 -2.22 32.47 -17.17
CA TRP A 601 -3.66 32.54 -16.92
C TRP A 601 -4.00 32.50 -15.43
N THR A 602 -3.25 31.75 -14.61
CA THR A 602 -3.49 31.75 -13.15
C THR A 602 -3.19 33.12 -12.53
N SER A 603 -2.14 33.82 -13.00
CA SER A 603 -1.73 35.12 -12.45
C SER A 603 -2.77 36.23 -12.64
N LEU A 604 -3.70 36.08 -13.59
CA LEU A 604 -4.86 36.97 -13.72
C LEU A 604 -5.73 36.98 -12.45
N GLY A 605 -5.73 35.86 -11.71
CA GLY A 605 -6.38 35.72 -10.42
C GLY A 605 -6.01 36.80 -9.42
N CYS A 606 -4.72 37.17 -9.36
CA CYS A 606 -4.22 38.20 -8.44
C CYS A 606 -4.95 39.53 -8.64
N VAL A 607 -5.16 39.92 -9.89
CA VAL A 607 -5.89 41.16 -10.25
C VAL A 607 -7.38 41.00 -9.97
N VAL A 608 -7.97 39.85 -10.32
CA VAL A 608 -9.39 39.55 -10.09
C VAL A 608 -9.73 39.60 -8.60
N LEU A 609 -8.96 38.89 -7.77
CA LEU A 609 -9.14 38.83 -6.32
C LEU A 609 -8.95 40.19 -5.67
N TRP A 610 -7.89 40.91 -6.04
CA TRP A 610 -7.62 42.24 -5.52
C TRP A 610 -8.77 43.21 -5.78
N ARG A 611 -9.36 43.17 -6.99
CA ARG A 611 -10.53 44.00 -7.33
C ARG A 611 -11.81 43.52 -6.62
N ALA A 612 -12.01 42.22 -6.50
CA ALA A 612 -13.17 41.65 -5.83
C ALA A 612 -13.20 41.97 -4.32
N LEU A 613 -12.03 42.13 -3.69
CA LEU A 613 -11.86 42.56 -2.30
C LEU A 613 -12.01 44.08 -2.07
N GLY A 614 -12.24 44.87 -3.12
CA GLY A 614 -12.65 46.27 -2.99
C GLY A 614 -11.54 47.26 -2.61
N ARG A 615 -10.26 46.96 -2.89
CA ARG A 615 -9.16 47.91 -2.62
C ARG A 615 -9.07 49.00 -3.70
N ARG A 616 -9.55 50.22 -3.35
CA ARG A 616 -9.20 51.58 -3.83
C ARG A 616 -8.66 51.79 -5.26
N LEU A 617 -9.19 51.14 -6.29
CA LEU A 617 -9.14 51.69 -7.65
C LEU A 617 -10.54 52.12 -8.05
N GLY A 618 -10.66 53.32 -8.62
CA GLY A 618 -11.91 53.82 -9.18
C GLY A 618 -12.54 52.86 -10.20
N PRO A 619 -13.77 53.14 -10.65
CA PRO A 619 -14.53 52.27 -11.56
C PRO A 619 -13.83 52.02 -12.90
N THR A 620 -12.88 52.87 -13.30
CA THR A 620 -12.14 52.79 -14.57
C THR A 620 -10.62 52.67 -14.35
N LEU A 621 -10.00 51.68 -15.00
CA LEU A 621 -8.55 51.52 -15.03
C LEU A 621 -7.88 52.57 -15.95
N PRO A 622 -6.68 53.07 -15.58
CA PRO A 622 -5.78 53.78 -16.48
C PRO A 622 -5.59 53.05 -17.81
N ALA A 623 -5.40 53.80 -18.91
CA ALA A 623 -5.25 53.22 -20.25
C ALA A 623 -4.10 52.20 -20.33
N TRP A 624 -2.95 52.50 -19.70
CA TRP A 624 -1.80 51.60 -19.67
C TRP A 624 -2.09 50.26 -18.98
N LEU A 625 -2.86 50.25 -17.87
CA LEU A 625 -3.26 49.01 -17.19
C LEU A 625 -4.21 48.18 -18.03
N ARG A 626 -5.07 48.82 -18.84
CA ARG A 626 -5.93 48.12 -19.79
C ARG A 626 -5.13 47.50 -20.94
N HIS A 627 -4.13 48.20 -21.46
CA HIS A 627 -3.21 47.63 -22.46
C HIS A 627 -2.41 46.47 -21.88
N LEU A 628 -1.91 46.59 -20.66
CA LEU A 628 -1.23 45.50 -19.97
C LEU A 628 -2.16 44.29 -19.79
N ALA A 629 -3.39 44.51 -19.34
CA ALA A 629 -4.38 43.43 -19.21
C ALA A 629 -4.74 42.78 -20.56
N GLN A 630 -4.76 43.54 -21.67
CA GLN A 630 -4.95 42.99 -23.03
C GLN A 630 -3.79 42.08 -23.42
N VAL A 631 -2.56 42.58 -23.30
CA VAL A 631 -1.35 41.80 -23.61
C VAL A 631 -1.30 40.54 -22.75
N TRP A 632 -1.57 40.65 -21.44
CA TRP A 632 -1.56 39.48 -20.55
C TRP A 632 -2.71 38.51 -20.81
N SER A 633 -3.88 39.00 -21.26
CA SER A 633 -4.98 38.12 -21.69
C SER A 633 -4.61 37.34 -22.94
N VAL A 634 -3.92 37.99 -23.90
CA VAL A 634 -3.38 37.30 -25.08
C VAL A 634 -2.39 36.24 -24.61
N LEU A 635 -1.40 36.60 -23.79
CA LEU A 635 -0.43 35.63 -23.26
C LEU A 635 -1.11 34.48 -22.51
N ALA A 636 -2.12 34.73 -21.68
CA ALA A 636 -2.90 33.70 -20.99
C ALA A 636 -3.63 32.74 -21.95
N LEU A 637 -4.23 33.24 -23.02
CA LEU A 637 -4.90 32.39 -24.03
C LEU A 637 -3.90 31.61 -24.88
N PHE A 638 -2.69 32.15 -25.08
CA PHE A 638 -1.60 31.48 -25.77
C PHE A 638 -0.76 30.57 -24.86
N SER A 639 -0.86 30.74 -23.53
CA SER A 639 -0.11 29.97 -22.55
C SER A 639 -0.65 28.57 -22.37
N THR A 640 -1.93 28.35 -22.70
CA THR A 640 -2.57 27.04 -22.64
C THR A 640 -2.19 26.16 -23.83
N TRP A 641 -0.88 26.00 -24.05
CA TRP A 641 -0.30 24.93 -24.85
C TRP A 641 -0.53 24.99 -26.38
N ILE A 642 -0.74 26.15 -26.99
CA ILE A 642 -0.75 26.23 -28.47
C ILE A 642 0.64 25.91 -29.05
N LEU A 643 1.76 26.29 -28.42
CA LEU A 643 3.10 26.01 -28.97
C LEU A 643 3.51 24.53 -28.92
N PRO A 644 3.44 23.81 -27.78
CA PRO A 644 3.80 22.39 -27.78
C PRO A 644 2.76 21.50 -28.48
N ALA A 645 1.47 21.90 -28.52
CA ALA A 645 0.44 21.20 -29.31
C ALA A 645 0.61 21.35 -30.83
N ILE A 646 1.41 22.32 -31.30
CA ILE A 646 1.83 22.45 -32.71
C ILE A 646 3.03 21.54 -33.02
N HIS A 647 3.84 21.17 -32.02
CA HIS A 647 5.08 20.40 -32.19
C HIS A 647 4.91 18.88 -31.96
N GLY A 648 3.87 18.44 -31.26
CA GLY A 648 3.62 17.02 -30.99
C GLY A 648 3.01 16.24 -32.16
N SER A 649 3.49 15.02 -32.39
CA SER A 649 3.01 14.10 -33.44
C SER A 649 1.76 13.28 -33.05
N GLN A 650 1.32 13.37 -31.79
CA GLN A 650 0.18 12.60 -31.25
C GLN A 650 -1.13 13.42 -31.28
N PRO A 651 -2.28 12.82 -31.67
CA PRO A 651 -3.56 13.51 -31.71
C PRO A 651 -3.93 14.06 -30.34
N TRP A 652 -4.54 15.25 -30.34
CA TRP A 652 -4.92 16.00 -29.16
C TRP A 652 -5.78 15.10 -28.26
N SER A 653 -5.29 14.73 -27.08
CA SER A 653 -6.15 14.04 -26.14
C SER A 653 -7.23 15.04 -25.69
N MET A 654 -8.49 14.82 -26.11
CA MET A 654 -9.62 15.64 -25.68
C MET A 654 -9.82 15.66 -24.15
N ALA A 655 -9.10 14.81 -23.42
CA ALA A 655 -9.19 14.63 -21.99
C ALA A 655 -8.23 15.51 -21.17
N VAL A 656 -7.14 16.07 -21.73
CA VAL A 656 -6.05 16.63 -20.90
C VAL A 656 -5.65 18.08 -21.24
N VAL A 657 -5.54 18.46 -22.51
CA VAL A 657 -5.14 19.83 -22.93
C VAL A 657 -6.33 20.83 -22.93
N TRP A 658 -7.50 20.36 -23.35
CA TRP A 658 -8.72 21.18 -23.48
C TRP A 658 -9.29 21.79 -22.20
N PRO A 659 -9.19 21.16 -21.01
CA PRO A 659 -9.61 21.78 -19.77
C PRO A 659 -8.82 23.05 -19.44
N SER A 660 -7.49 23.05 -19.58
CA SER A 660 -6.66 24.23 -19.32
C SER A 660 -7.03 25.40 -20.22
N ALA A 661 -7.29 25.15 -21.51
CA ALA A 661 -7.79 26.17 -22.44
C ALA A 661 -9.13 26.80 -21.96
N GLY A 662 -10.08 25.98 -21.54
CA GLY A 662 -11.35 26.46 -20.95
C GLY A 662 -11.13 27.32 -19.70
N MET A 663 -10.19 26.91 -18.83
CA MET A 663 -9.84 27.65 -17.61
C MET A 663 -9.16 28.99 -17.90
N SER A 664 -8.31 29.07 -18.93
CA SER A 664 -7.71 30.33 -19.36
C SER A 664 -8.76 31.30 -19.92
N VAL A 665 -9.70 30.80 -20.74
CA VAL A 665 -10.86 31.59 -21.19
C VAL A 665 -11.65 32.12 -19.99
N ALA A 666 -11.92 31.27 -19.00
CA ALA A 666 -12.60 31.67 -17.76
C ALA A 666 -11.82 32.75 -16.99
N ALA A 667 -10.50 32.64 -16.89
CA ALA A 667 -9.63 33.63 -16.25
C ALA A 667 -9.64 34.99 -16.95
N VAL A 668 -9.55 35.00 -18.28
CA VAL A 668 -9.66 36.23 -19.09
C VAL A 668 -11.03 36.86 -18.90
N LEU A 669 -12.12 36.08 -19.01
CA LEU A 669 -13.47 36.58 -18.79
C LEU A 669 -13.65 37.15 -17.38
N ALA A 670 -13.10 36.48 -16.35
CA ALA A 670 -13.15 36.95 -14.98
C ALA A 670 -12.40 38.28 -14.80
N LEU A 671 -11.21 38.41 -15.38
CA LEU A 671 -10.43 39.64 -15.40
C LEU A 671 -11.24 40.79 -15.99
N TRP A 672 -11.78 40.63 -17.19
CA TRP A 672 -12.55 41.67 -17.87
C TRP A 672 -13.90 41.95 -17.21
N THR A 673 -14.50 40.96 -16.55
CA THR A 673 -15.71 41.13 -15.73
C THR A 673 -15.43 41.96 -14.47
N SER A 674 -14.22 41.84 -13.91
CA SER A 674 -13.78 42.63 -12.75
C SER A 674 -13.53 44.11 -13.09
N PHE A 675 -13.37 44.43 -14.38
CA PHE A 675 -13.25 45.80 -14.87
C PHE A 675 -14.65 46.37 -15.12
N GLY A 676 -14.98 47.47 -14.42
CA GLY A 676 -16.24 48.18 -14.65
C GLY A 676 -16.38 48.62 -16.10
N SER A 677 -17.61 48.71 -16.62
CA SER A 677 -17.80 49.40 -17.91
C SER A 677 -17.55 50.89 -17.72
N LYS A 678 -16.96 51.56 -18.71
CA LYS A 678 -17.22 52.99 -18.87
C LYS A 678 -18.74 53.14 -18.95
N ARG A 679 -19.32 53.92 -18.04
CA ARG A 679 -20.66 54.48 -18.30
C ARG A 679 -20.51 55.56 -19.34
#